data_AF-A0A928H8J1-F1
#
_entry.id   AF-A0A928H8J1-F1
#
_cell.length_a   1.000
_cell.length_b   1.000
_cell.length_c   1.000
_cell.angle_alpha   90.00
_cell.angle_beta   90.00
_cell.angle_gamma   90.00
#
_symmetry.space_group_name_H-M   'P 1'
#
loop_
_entity.id
_entity.type
_entity.pdbx_description
1 polymer ?
#
loop_
_entity_poly.entity_id
_entity_poly.type
_entity_poly.pdbx_seq_one_letter_code
_entity_poly.pdbx_strand_id
1 'polypeptide(L)'
;MKTRLFLASVSGVALLFAAVEDYAKPDRNIVVAGEETIDVANPEIQIDVASQGTLTLESPKEDVFVRVQDGGSAVLKGLRNNTSWHGKVQLWLDASEEWTLEAEKNSSGTVQTVTENGKTGAVIVRWHDRRKEQTEWLGYNDRDTNPNANGNIFPVAMPYVVSNGCNGLNYVSLGPYGSSRRLPFIKKIDGVEQTSGGNGDCNANYSLNAKYVIMVFGSQNGGGNAVMSGKRGSADLFPRKTISAANEPGPSADTAIFSADRDARLDGMDIEPSKTGFNGGWQVFSFAPNKNVKVDNEYFDELITGIGWNPWGRYGGQNYAEILIFGEMPTDLEIKSAEHYLAEKWGVSTFQTENEGEVRLFGCGSASITNGAVRLGGMFSGTLSVAEDAELILTDTQVVSATPAPGMTGWYDPSRADGRSIGQSQVGDVSVSRMNKLVNIAASADDDLKFDLNAFSRDPAVNNAVRGWGAEMTWCDYSTNRLLGTCNGATLRFNENINGEEHCLPVRSGFMVLDTTAGGGTPFLDTSVYSANSDVTSRYLEPRHRTSPVFKVKNDASFVTNSPCWLNGVEIESGVRAYNARPELLSFSFTQNMPIRCIGAWQQTSAYTPDPSFELRHGEIIFYPEVLSDKDRKDTEAYLMAKWLGITPTGYGKPQQMTVTGAGTVRAANGMMRPKTSESFIGKLRIPGDILRFSIDATCDSPVTDDISLAAGELSTSESLTVDLYFPTRPESGEYTLISAKKWNVASVVLGDVSGPCGIVTAKYSVTRTGNTLILKVWRPGMKVIVQ
;
A
#
# COMPACT_ATOMS: atom_id res chain seq x y z
N MET A 1 -31.42 -10.72 10.47
CA MET A 1 -31.00 -9.34 10.81
C MET A 1 -29.57 -9.17 10.34
N LYS A 2 -29.33 -8.27 9.37
CA LYS A 2 -27.97 -7.89 8.96
C LYS A 2 -27.51 -6.81 9.95
N THR A 3 -26.63 -7.16 10.87
CA THR A 3 -25.94 -6.14 11.66
C THR A 3 -24.94 -5.51 10.69
N ARG A 4 -25.08 -4.22 10.40
CA ARG A 4 -24.01 -3.42 9.80
C ARG A 4 -23.39 -2.69 10.96
N LEU A 5 -22.07 -2.75 11.13
CA LEU A 5 -21.39 -1.91 12.09
C LEU A 5 -21.44 -0.48 11.54
N PHE A 6 -22.42 0.29 11.99
CA PHE A 6 -22.45 1.74 11.75
C PHE A 6 -21.50 2.37 12.77
N LEU A 7 -20.35 2.84 12.31
CA LEU A 7 -19.57 3.81 13.07
C LEU A 7 -20.33 5.14 12.97
N ALA A 8 -21.07 5.47 14.02
CA ALA A 8 -21.65 6.79 14.20
C ALA A 8 -20.69 7.61 15.06
N SER A 9 -20.35 8.81 14.58
CA SER A 9 -19.35 9.71 15.13
C SER A 9 -19.44 9.85 16.65
N VAL A 10 -18.41 9.38 17.36
CA VAL A 10 -18.07 9.86 18.70
C VAL A 10 -16.59 10.23 18.67
N SER A 11 -16.33 11.48 18.32
CA SER A 11 -15.07 12.21 18.50
C SER A 11 -13.76 11.41 18.39
N GLY A 12 -13.22 11.35 17.16
CA GLY A 12 -11.78 11.27 16.91
C GLY A 12 -11.09 9.94 17.24
N VAL A 13 -10.81 9.16 16.19
CA VAL A 13 -10.02 7.92 16.16
C VAL A 13 -10.77 6.66 16.64
N ALA A 14 -11.25 5.87 15.67
CA ALA A 14 -11.71 4.50 15.93
C ALA A 14 -10.53 3.53 15.79
N LEU A 15 -9.91 3.16 16.91
CA LEU A 15 -8.94 2.06 16.98
C LEU A 15 -9.68 0.71 16.88
N LEU A 16 -9.56 0.03 15.74
CA LEU A 16 -10.10 -1.33 15.60
C LEU A 16 -9.04 -2.36 16.05
N PHE A 17 -9.02 -2.70 17.34
CA PHE A 17 -8.26 -3.86 17.82
C PHE A 17 -8.92 -5.14 17.32
N ALA A 18 -8.31 -5.79 16.32
CA ALA A 18 -8.64 -7.16 15.93
C ALA A 18 -8.03 -8.16 16.92
N ALA A 19 -8.53 -8.18 18.15
CA ALA A 19 -8.21 -9.21 19.14
C ALA A 19 -9.49 -9.64 19.85
N VAL A 20 -10.26 -10.53 19.22
CA VAL A 20 -11.25 -11.37 19.93
C VAL A 20 -11.23 -12.76 19.31
N GLU A 21 -10.43 -13.64 19.91
CA GLU A 21 -10.71 -15.07 19.95
C GLU A 21 -12.04 -15.26 20.68
N ASP A 22 -13.17 -15.29 19.96
CA ASP A 22 -14.33 -16.14 20.30
C ASP A 22 -15.53 -15.92 19.36
N TYR A 23 -15.86 -16.98 18.62
CA TYR A 23 -17.17 -17.43 18.08
C TYR A 23 -18.21 -16.49 17.43
N ALA A 24 -17.96 -15.20 17.21
CA ALA A 24 -18.78 -14.37 16.34
C ALA A 24 -17.91 -13.37 15.57
N LYS A 25 -17.34 -13.80 14.43
CA LYS A 25 -16.48 -12.93 13.60
C LYS A 25 -17.23 -11.63 13.24
N PRO A 26 -16.71 -10.44 13.60
CA PRO A 26 -17.35 -9.16 13.27
C PRO A 26 -17.42 -8.99 11.76
N ASP A 27 -18.49 -8.34 11.28
CA ASP A 27 -18.73 -8.07 9.87
C ASP A 27 -17.51 -7.38 9.25
N ARG A 28 -16.91 -8.00 8.23
CA ARG A 28 -15.68 -7.54 7.56
C ARG A 28 -15.87 -6.34 6.63
N ASN A 29 -17.00 -5.65 6.77
CA ASN A 29 -17.39 -4.51 5.95
C ASN A 29 -17.65 -3.31 6.85
N ILE A 30 -16.89 -2.23 6.67
CA ILE A 30 -17.06 -0.96 7.38
C ILE A 30 -17.78 0.01 6.44
N VAL A 31 -18.80 0.72 6.93
CA VAL A 31 -19.47 1.79 6.17
C VAL A 31 -19.15 3.13 6.83
N VAL A 32 -18.52 4.03 6.08
CA VAL A 32 -18.17 5.39 6.52
C VAL A 32 -19.22 6.36 5.99
N ALA A 33 -20.07 6.88 6.87
CA ALA A 33 -21.15 7.81 6.52
C ALA A 33 -20.89 9.26 6.93
N GLY A 34 -19.84 9.50 7.73
CA GLY A 34 -19.35 10.82 8.15
C GLY A 34 -17.84 10.93 7.97
N GLU A 35 -17.17 11.73 8.78
CA GLU A 35 -15.71 11.84 8.80
C GLU A 35 -15.11 10.80 9.75
N GLU A 36 -14.27 9.90 9.24
CA GLU A 36 -13.62 8.86 10.02
C GLU A 36 -12.14 8.74 9.64
N THR A 37 -11.29 8.54 10.65
CA THR A 37 -9.87 8.19 10.46
C THR A 37 -9.67 6.75 10.92
N ILE A 38 -9.16 5.90 10.03
CA ILE A 38 -8.96 4.48 10.31
C ILE A 38 -7.49 4.13 10.09
N ASP A 39 -6.89 3.51 11.09
CA ASP A 39 -5.65 2.76 10.97
C ASP A 39 -6.02 1.28 10.82
N VAL A 40 -5.72 0.68 9.66
CA VAL A 40 -6.18 -0.67 9.32
C VAL A 40 -5.02 -1.66 9.44
N ALA A 41 -5.23 -2.69 10.24
CA ALA A 41 -4.29 -3.80 10.43
C ALA A 41 -4.86 -5.16 9.99
N ASN A 42 -5.83 -5.19 9.06
CA ASN A 42 -6.39 -6.45 8.55
C ASN A 42 -6.69 -6.37 7.04
N PRO A 43 -6.17 -7.30 6.20
CA PRO A 43 -6.24 -7.18 4.76
C PRO A 43 -7.57 -7.70 4.19
N GLU A 44 -8.43 -8.28 5.03
CA GLU A 44 -9.73 -8.84 4.63
C GLU A 44 -10.87 -7.82 4.72
N ILE A 45 -10.62 -6.63 5.30
CA ILE A 45 -11.62 -5.58 5.53
C ILE A 45 -11.91 -4.82 4.23
N GLN A 46 -13.19 -4.72 3.89
CA GLN A 46 -13.72 -3.86 2.84
C GLN A 46 -14.36 -2.62 3.46
N ILE A 47 -13.91 -1.43 3.08
CA ILE A 47 -14.44 -0.16 3.54
C ILE A 47 -15.29 0.45 2.43
N ASP A 48 -16.51 0.85 2.74
CA ASP A 48 -17.44 1.50 1.82
C ASP A 48 -17.72 2.92 2.30
N VAL A 49 -17.15 3.91 1.63
CA VAL A 49 -17.34 5.33 1.91
C VAL A 49 -18.61 5.78 1.19
N ALA A 50 -19.62 6.15 1.97
CA ALA A 50 -20.91 6.59 1.44
C ALA A 50 -20.78 7.95 0.73
N SER A 51 -21.83 8.32 -0.02
CA SER A 51 -21.90 9.56 -0.82
C SER A 51 -21.67 10.88 -0.08
N GLN A 52 -21.65 10.90 1.25
CA GLN A 52 -21.35 12.08 2.08
C GLN A 52 -20.26 11.79 3.13
N GLY A 53 -19.67 10.59 3.08
CA GLY A 53 -18.62 10.17 3.99
C GLY A 53 -17.25 10.64 3.52
N THR A 54 -16.36 10.86 4.49
CA THR A 54 -14.93 11.10 4.25
C THR A 54 -14.12 10.11 5.08
N LEU A 55 -13.28 9.33 4.42
CA LEU A 55 -12.32 8.44 5.07
C LEU A 55 -10.93 9.05 5.03
N THR A 56 -10.21 9.12 6.15
CA THR A 56 -8.77 9.34 6.17
C THR A 56 -8.05 8.03 6.49
N LEU A 57 -7.14 7.62 5.60
CA LEU A 57 -6.31 6.42 5.73
C LEU A 57 -4.84 6.84 5.81
N GLU A 58 -4.17 6.47 6.90
CA GLU A 58 -2.77 6.82 7.16
C GLU A 58 -1.90 5.56 7.09
N SER A 59 -1.07 5.46 6.05
CA SER A 59 -0.04 4.43 5.83
C SER A 59 -0.43 3.01 6.30
N PRO A 60 -1.39 2.34 5.63
CA PRO A 60 -1.81 1.02 6.07
C PRO A 60 -0.64 0.02 5.99
N LYS A 61 -0.53 -0.84 7.01
CA LYS A 61 0.55 -1.86 7.09
C LYS A 61 0.32 -3.06 6.16
N GLU A 62 -0.93 -3.23 5.73
CA GLU A 62 -1.38 -4.34 4.88
C GLU A 62 -2.31 -3.81 3.79
N ASP A 63 -2.61 -4.62 2.78
CA ASP A 63 -3.47 -4.19 1.69
C ASP A 63 -4.90 -3.88 2.17
N VAL A 64 -5.43 -2.71 1.84
CA VAL A 64 -6.80 -2.31 2.26
C VAL A 64 -7.70 -2.14 1.04
N PHE A 65 -8.93 -2.64 1.11
CA PHE A 65 -9.93 -2.43 0.06
C PHE A 65 -10.88 -1.28 0.44
N VAL A 66 -10.90 -0.22 -0.37
CA VAL A 66 -11.75 0.96 -0.16
C VAL A 66 -12.61 1.21 -1.39
N ARG A 67 -13.93 1.18 -1.25
CA ARG A 67 -14.87 1.70 -2.24
C ARG A 67 -15.32 3.10 -1.84
N VAL A 68 -15.19 4.05 -2.75
CA VAL A 68 -15.73 5.41 -2.58
C VAL A 68 -16.92 5.59 -3.51
N GLN A 69 -18.11 5.76 -2.92
CA GLN A 69 -19.33 6.02 -3.67
C GLN A 69 -19.33 7.42 -4.27
N ASP A 70 -20.19 7.65 -5.26
CA ASP A 70 -20.39 8.97 -5.84
C ASP A 70 -20.74 10.00 -4.75
N GLY A 71 -20.05 11.14 -4.73
CA GLY A 71 -20.10 12.17 -3.70
C GLY A 71 -19.24 11.93 -2.44
N GLY A 72 -18.78 10.69 -2.19
CA GLY A 72 -17.89 10.37 -1.07
C GLY A 72 -16.43 10.73 -1.34
N SER A 73 -15.62 10.80 -0.27
CA SER A 73 -14.20 11.16 -0.38
C SER A 73 -13.25 10.25 0.43
N ALA A 74 -12.06 9.98 -0.10
CA ALA A 74 -10.97 9.32 0.62
C ALA A 74 -9.68 10.15 0.62
N VAL A 75 -9.12 10.40 1.79
CA VAL A 75 -7.83 11.07 2.01
C VAL A 75 -6.78 10.02 2.35
N LEU A 76 -5.77 9.90 1.51
CA LEU A 76 -4.70 8.91 1.63
C LEU A 76 -3.39 9.62 2.02
N LYS A 77 -2.69 9.10 3.02
CA LYS A 77 -1.38 9.60 3.44
C LYS A 77 -0.37 8.47 3.43
N GLY A 78 0.74 8.67 2.71
CA GLY A 78 1.87 7.74 2.69
C GLY A 78 2.83 7.98 3.85
N LEU A 79 3.61 6.95 4.20
CA LEU A 79 4.70 7.05 5.16
C LEU A 79 5.97 7.56 4.48
N ARG A 80 6.37 6.96 3.36
CA ARG A 80 7.56 7.40 2.60
C ARG A 80 7.36 8.78 2.00
N ASN A 81 8.44 9.56 1.88
CA ASN A 81 8.44 10.93 1.33
C ASN A 81 7.48 11.90 2.03
N ASN A 82 6.94 11.53 3.19
CA ASN A 82 6.03 12.40 3.91
C ASN A 82 6.83 13.48 4.65
N THR A 83 6.61 14.74 4.30
CA THR A 83 7.37 15.88 4.83
C THR A 83 6.53 16.76 5.76
N SER A 84 5.31 16.36 6.11
CA SER A 84 4.39 17.17 6.95
C SER A 84 5.00 17.54 8.31
N TRP A 85 5.94 16.74 8.80
CA TRP A 85 6.68 16.97 10.03
C TRP A 85 7.67 18.14 9.96
N HIS A 86 8.11 18.58 8.77
CA HIS A 86 9.10 19.66 8.60
C HIS A 86 8.69 20.96 9.32
N GLY A 87 7.40 21.32 9.25
CA GLY A 87 6.86 22.54 9.87
C GLY A 87 6.81 22.50 11.39
N LYS A 88 6.90 21.31 12.00
CA LYS A 88 6.86 21.11 13.46
C LYS A 88 8.25 21.07 14.10
N VAL A 89 9.31 20.95 13.30
CA VAL A 89 10.69 20.93 13.78
C VAL A 89 11.09 22.34 14.20
N GLN A 90 11.43 22.50 15.48
CA GLN A 90 11.92 23.76 16.04
C GLN A 90 13.42 23.95 15.77
N LEU A 91 14.21 22.88 15.83
CA LEU A 91 15.63 22.87 15.53
C LEU A 91 16.01 21.60 14.75
N TRP A 92 16.64 21.78 13.60
CA TRP A 92 17.11 20.70 12.72
C TRP A 92 18.62 20.77 12.53
N LEU A 93 19.36 19.90 13.18
CA LEU A 93 20.82 19.83 13.07
C LEU A 93 21.23 18.70 12.12
N ASP A 94 21.88 19.02 11.01
CA ASP A 94 22.30 18.05 10.00
C ASP A 94 23.80 18.19 9.71
N ALA A 95 24.59 17.19 10.07
CA ALA A 95 26.04 17.26 9.95
C ALA A 95 26.54 17.01 8.52
N SER A 96 25.69 16.44 7.64
CA SER A 96 26.07 16.14 6.26
C SER A 96 26.21 17.39 5.39
N GLU A 97 25.57 18.48 5.80
CA GLU A 97 25.55 19.77 5.11
C GLU A 97 26.68 20.66 5.63
N GLU A 98 27.81 20.75 4.92
CA GLU A 98 29.00 21.47 5.42
C GLU A 98 28.74 22.91 5.87
N TRP A 99 27.78 23.61 5.25
CA TRP A 99 27.45 24.99 5.59
C TRP A 99 26.79 25.13 6.97
N THR A 100 26.20 24.07 7.52
CA THR A 100 25.61 24.10 8.86
C THR A 100 26.69 24.06 9.95
N LEU A 101 27.92 23.70 9.61
CA LEU A 101 29.01 23.50 10.56
C LEU A 101 30.01 24.65 10.46
N GLU A 102 30.19 25.38 11.56
CA GLU A 102 31.18 26.45 11.63
C GLU A 102 32.42 25.95 12.36
N ALA A 103 33.53 25.83 11.62
CA ALA A 103 34.79 25.40 12.17
C ALA A 103 35.45 26.48 13.01
N GLU A 104 36.03 26.07 14.14
CA GLU A 104 36.85 26.92 15.01
C GLU A 104 38.16 27.29 14.29
N LYS A 105 38.57 28.55 14.37
CA LYS A 105 39.77 29.06 13.69
C LYS A 105 40.65 29.77 14.71
N ASN A 106 41.93 29.41 14.73
CA ASN A 106 42.89 30.14 15.55
C ASN A 106 43.03 31.62 15.12
N SER A 107 43.80 32.40 15.87
CA SER A 107 44.05 33.82 15.57
C SER A 107 44.67 34.10 14.19
N SER A 108 45.24 33.09 13.53
CA SER A 108 45.75 33.19 12.15
C SER A 108 44.74 32.78 11.08
N GLY A 109 43.49 32.47 11.46
CA GLY A 109 42.43 32.04 10.54
C GLY A 109 42.50 30.57 10.12
N THR A 110 43.38 29.79 10.71
CA THR A 110 43.57 28.36 10.42
C THR A 110 42.57 27.53 11.21
N VAL A 111 41.86 26.63 10.51
CA VAL A 111 40.91 25.69 11.13
C VAL A 111 41.62 24.81 12.16
N GLN A 112 41.07 24.76 13.37
CA GLN A 112 41.55 23.87 14.41
C GLN A 112 41.05 22.44 14.17
N THR A 113 41.93 21.47 14.35
CA THR A 113 41.61 20.05 14.15
C THR A 113 42.00 19.22 15.36
N VAL A 114 41.22 18.19 15.65
CA VAL A 114 41.56 17.15 16.63
C VAL A 114 41.75 15.83 15.90
N THR A 115 42.76 15.06 16.30
CA THR A 115 42.97 13.69 15.83
C THR A 115 42.74 12.73 16.98
N GLU A 116 41.72 11.88 16.85
CA GLU A 116 41.37 10.85 17.83
C GLU A 116 41.03 9.53 17.13
N ASN A 117 41.54 8.41 17.65
CA ASN A 117 41.36 7.07 17.10
C ASN A 117 41.69 6.99 15.58
N GLY A 118 42.74 7.70 15.15
CA GLY A 118 43.18 7.74 13.75
C GLY A 118 42.30 8.58 12.81
N LYS A 119 41.30 9.29 13.34
CA LYS A 119 40.44 10.20 12.57
C LYS A 119 40.76 11.65 12.94
N THR A 120 41.07 12.47 11.94
CA THR A 120 41.25 13.92 12.09
C THR A 120 39.97 14.64 11.69
N GLY A 121 39.49 15.51 12.56
CA GLY A 121 38.25 16.25 12.38
C GLY A 121 38.42 17.73 12.68
N ALA A 122 37.74 18.59 11.93
CA ALA A 122 37.66 20.01 12.23
C ALA A 122 36.82 20.21 13.49
N VAL A 123 37.37 20.96 14.45
CA VAL A 123 36.64 21.36 15.66
C VAL A 123 35.59 22.38 15.26
N ILE A 124 34.37 22.29 15.82
CA ILE A 124 33.28 23.20 15.51
C ILE A 124 32.89 24.06 16.71
N VAL A 125 32.59 25.32 16.42
CA VAL A 125 32.08 26.31 17.36
C VAL A 125 30.57 26.45 17.25
N ARG A 126 30.00 26.27 16.04
CA ARG A 126 28.55 26.31 15.78
C ARG A 126 28.06 25.13 14.94
N TRP A 127 26.82 24.73 15.21
CA TRP A 127 26.01 23.87 14.35
C TRP A 127 24.66 24.56 14.13
N HIS A 128 24.50 25.14 12.95
CA HIS A 128 23.32 25.89 12.52
C HIS A 128 22.18 24.94 12.13
N ASP A 129 20.95 25.46 12.16
CA ASP A 129 19.78 24.75 11.62
C ASP A 129 19.99 24.51 10.11
N ARG A 130 19.54 23.34 9.62
CA ARG A 130 19.57 22.96 8.21
C ARG A 130 18.69 23.86 7.33
N ARG A 131 17.72 24.54 7.90
CA ARG A 131 16.86 25.47 7.19
C ARG A 131 17.47 26.85 7.26
N LYS A 132 17.97 27.37 6.13
CA LYS A 132 18.69 28.67 6.07
C LYS A 132 17.84 29.84 6.59
N GLU A 133 16.53 29.75 6.44
CA GLU A 133 15.55 30.71 6.93
C GLU A 133 15.34 30.67 8.44
N GLN A 134 15.63 29.53 9.08
CA GLN A 134 15.64 29.40 10.53
C GLN A 134 17.01 29.88 11.03
N THR A 135 17.01 30.99 11.77
CA THR A 135 18.23 31.50 12.41
C THR A 135 18.08 31.68 13.91
N GLU A 136 16.96 31.27 14.49
CA GLU A 136 16.63 31.51 15.89
C GLU A 136 17.41 30.57 16.81
N TRP A 137 17.58 29.31 16.46
CA TRP A 137 18.20 28.29 17.32
C TRP A 137 19.39 27.66 16.65
N LEU A 138 20.45 27.41 17.41
CA LEU A 138 21.64 26.70 16.94
C LEU A 138 22.41 26.09 18.12
N GLY A 139 23.28 25.13 17.83
CA GLY A 139 24.28 24.64 18.77
C GLY A 139 25.51 25.53 18.79
N TYR A 140 25.96 25.98 19.97
CA TYR A 140 27.10 26.89 20.13
C TYR A 140 27.98 26.52 21.33
N ASN A 141 29.30 26.55 21.17
CA ASN A 141 30.26 26.37 22.25
C ASN A 141 31.20 27.59 22.36
N ASP A 142 31.09 28.32 23.47
CA ASP A 142 31.83 29.56 23.73
C ASP A 142 33.20 29.36 24.41
N ARG A 143 33.63 28.12 24.69
CA ARG A 143 34.82 27.87 25.50
C ARG A 143 36.16 28.29 24.87
N ASP A 144 36.13 28.85 23.66
CA ASP A 144 37.27 29.55 23.05
C ASP A 144 37.57 30.90 23.75
N THR A 145 36.59 31.53 24.40
CA THR A 145 36.80 32.86 25.02
C THR A 145 37.47 32.84 26.40
N ASN A 146 37.80 31.65 26.93
CA ASN A 146 38.48 31.50 28.22
C ASN A 146 39.88 30.88 28.01
N PRO A 147 40.87 31.66 27.52
CA PRO A 147 42.25 31.19 27.45
C PRO A 147 42.73 30.79 28.85
N ASN A 148 43.53 29.73 28.95
CA ASN A 148 44.21 29.45 30.21
C ASN A 148 45.17 30.59 30.58
N ALA A 149 45.72 30.56 31.80
CA ALA A 149 46.67 31.59 32.27
C ALA A 149 47.88 31.83 31.35
N ASN A 150 48.13 30.94 30.37
CA ASN A 150 49.22 31.02 29.40
C ASN A 150 48.77 31.45 27.99
N GLY A 151 47.51 31.86 27.80
CA GLY A 151 46.98 32.29 26.50
C GLY A 151 46.61 31.14 25.55
N ASN A 152 46.63 29.88 26.02
CA ASN A 152 46.27 28.73 25.19
C ASN A 152 44.75 28.49 25.21
N ILE A 153 44.19 28.32 24.02
CA ILE A 153 42.81 27.93 23.74
C ILE A 153 42.57 26.47 24.19
N PHE A 154 41.33 26.12 24.56
CA PHE A 154 40.94 24.75 24.94
C PHE A 154 40.13 24.01 23.84
N PRO A 155 40.72 23.71 22.66
CA PRO A 155 39.99 23.00 21.58
C PRO A 155 39.57 21.58 21.98
N VAL A 156 40.17 21.02 23.03
CA VAL A 156 39.82 19.71 23.58
C VAL A 156 38.39 19.63 24.16
N ALA A 157 37.74 20.76 24.43
CA ALA A 157 36.38 20.83 24.98
C ALA A 157 35.27 21.06 23.95
N MET A 158 35.64 21.19 22.67
CA MET A 158 34.71 21.40 21.57
C MET A 158 34.50 20.10 20.77
N PRO A 159 33.29 19.88 20.23
CA PRO A 159 33.02 18.78 19.30
C PRO A 159 33.80 18.94 18.00
N TYR A 160 33.94 17.86 17.24
CA TYR A 160 34.56 17.91 15.91
C TYR A 160 33.78 17.11 14.88
N VAL A 161 33.93 17.48 13.61
CA VAL A 161 33.33 16.79 12.46
C VAL A 161 34.20 15.62 12.06
N VAL A 162 33.60 14.46 11.84
CA VAL A 162 34.23 13.33 11.17
C VAL A 162 33.66 13.21 9.78
N SER A 163 34.52 13.34 8.77
CA SER A 163 34.11 13.20 7.38
C SER A 163 33.98 11.74 6.95
N ASN A 164 33.09 11.50 5.98
CA ASN A 164 32.87 10.18 5.35
C ASN A 164 32.64 9.05 6.35
N GLY A 165 31.84 9.32 7.37
CA GLY A 165 31.73 8.48 8.56
C GLY A 165 30.50 7.58 8.61
N CYS A 166 29.31 8.14 8.37
CA CYS A 166 28.03 7.42 8.41
C CYS A 166 27.42 7.45 7.01
N ASN A 167 27.28 6.31 6.34
CA ASN A 167 26.87 6.21 4.93
C ASN A 167 27.66 7.16 3.99
N GLY A 168 28.95 7.35 4.25
CA GLY A 168 29.79 8.28 3.48
C GLY A 168 29.53 9.77 3.74
N LEU A 169 28.66 10.12 4.70
CA LEU A 169 28.36 11.48 5.10
C LEU A 169 29.12 11.89 6.38
N ASN A 170 29.24 13.20 6.59
CA ASN A 170 29.87 13.80 7.76
C ASN A 170 29.01 13.63 9.03
N TYR A 171 29.62 13.48 10.21
CA TYR A 171 28.91 13.47 11.50
C TYR A 171 29.66 14.27 12.57
N VAL A 172 28.97 14.70 13.63
CA VAL A 172 29.57 15.40 14.77
C VAL A 172 29.91 14.40 15.88
N SER A 173 31.17 14.38 16.30
CA SER A 173 31.67 13.53 17.38
C SER A 173 31.94 14.34 18.65
N LEU A 174 31.56 13.75 19.78
CA LEU A 174 31.94 14.24 21.10
C LEU A 174 33.20 13.54 21.62
N GLY A 175 33.95 12.84 20.78
CA GLY A 175 35.18 12.16 21.18
C GLY A 175 34.98 10.84 21.90
N PRO A 176 36.05 10.26 22.48
CA PRO A 176 35.98 9.04 23.26
C PRO A 176 35.24 9.24 24.58
N TYR A 177 34.87 8.14 25.20
CA TYR A 177 34.36 8.15 26.57
C TYR A 177 35.32 8.88 27.52
N GLY A 178 34.77 9.69 28.42
CA GLY A 178 35.56 10.48 29.36
C GLY A 178 36.15 11.78 28.78
N SER A 179 35.79 12.17 27.55
CA SER A 179 36.07 13.52 27.03
C SER A 179 35.07 14.54 27.63
N SER A 180 35.44 15.83 27.65
CA SER A 180 34.61 16.91 28.18
C SER A 180 34.07 17.83 27.08
N ARG A 181 33.48 17.24 26.04
CA ARG A 181 32.98 17.97 24.87
C ARG A 181 31.48 18.21 24.92
N ARG A 182 31.04 19.38 24.46
CA ARG A 182 29.63 19.79 24.51
C ARG A 182 29.25 20.75 23.41
N LEU A 183 27.95 20.82 23.13
CA LEU A 183 27.36 21.86 22.30
C LEU A 183 26.01 22.30 22.90
N PRO A 184 26.02 23.33 23.76
CA PRO A 184 24.80 23.98 24.25
C PRO A 184 23.93 24.52 23.11
N PHE A 185 22.61 24.56 23.32
CA PHE A 185 21.70 25.27 22.42
C PHE A 185 21.51 26.72 22.88
N ILE A 186 21.59 27.65 21.93
CA ILE A 186 21.37 29.07 22.18
C ILE A 186 20.24 29.59 21.29
N LYS A 187 19.61 30.68 21.76
CA LYS A 187 18.58 31.41 21.04
C LYS A 187 19.09 32.78 20.59
N LYS A 188 18.91 33.12 19.32
CA LYS A 188 19.09 34.50 18.82
C LYS A 188 17.81 35.30 19.05
N ILE A 189 17.95 36.47 19.66
CA ILE A 189 16.87 37.45 19.83
C ILE A 189 17.32 38.73 19.15
N ASP A 190 16.53 39.23 18.20
CA ASP A 190 16.82 40.44 17.40
C ASP A 190 18.20 40.42 16.73
N GLY A 191 18.62 39.24 16.24
CA GLY A 191 19.92 39.05 15.57
C GLY A 191 21.13 38.97 16.51
N VAL A 192 20.92 39.08 17.83
CA VAL A 192 21.98 38.97 18.83
C VAL A 192 21.98 37.58 19.46
N GLU A 193 23.14 36.91 19.42
CA GLU A 193 23.36 35.65 20.14
C GLU A 193 23.30 35.90 21.65
N GLN A 194 22.33 35.30 22.31
CA GLN A 194 22.22 35.40 23.76
C GLN A 194 23.12 34.32 24.38
N THR A 195 24.35 34.69 24.68
CA THR A 195 25.31 33.85 25.40
C THR A 195 25.22 34.12 26.90
N SER A 196 25.39 33.09 27.74
CA SER A 196 25.41 33.28 29.19
C SER A 196 26.71 33.96 29.60
N GLY A 197 26.64 35.17 30.15
CA GLY A 197 27.79 35.87 30.76
C GLY A 197 28.30 35.25 32.07
N GLY A 198 28.21 33.93 32.27
CA GLY A 198 28.55 33.25 33.50
C GLY A 198 29.61 32.17 33.29
N ASN A 199 30.75 32.31 33.99
CA ASN A 199 31.79 31.28 34.06
C ASN A 199 31.21 29.92 34.47
N GLY A 200 31.25 28.94 33.57
CA GLY A 200 31.23 27.52 33.92
C GLY A 200 29.87 26.84 34.16
N ASP A 201 28.80 27.57 34.46
CA ASP A 201 27.50 26.96 34.75
C ASP A 201 26.62 26.78 33.50
N CYS A 202 26.07 25.58 33.35
CA CYS A 202 25.11 25.16 32.32
C CYS A 202 23.72 25.81 32.48
N ASN A 203 23.66 27.04 32.97
CA ASN A 203 22.50 27.90 32.76
C ASN A 203 22.59 28.41 31.31
N ALA A 204 22.39 27.50 30.34
CA ALA A 204 21.86 27.94 29.06
C ALA A 204 20.55 28.65 29.43
N ASN A 205 20.51 29.98 29.38
CA ASN A 205 19.31 30.75 29.72
C ASN A 205 18.12 30.38 28.81
N TYR A 206 18.37 29.59 27.75
CA TYR A 206 17.38 29.11 26.81
C TYR A 206 17.34 27.59 26.84
N SER A 207 16.24 27.09 27.36
CA SER A 207 15.87 25.70 27.33
C SER A 207 14.87 25.49 26.20
N LEU A 208 15.14 24.52 25.34
CA LEU A 208 14.25 24.16 24.25
C LEU A 208 13.17 23.21 24.82
N ASN A 209 11.92 23.65 24.76
CA ASN A 209 10.76 22.88 25.20
C ASN A 209 10.35 21.88 24.10
N ALA A 210 11.19 20.87 23.90
CA ALA A 210 10.93 19.83 22.93
C ALA A 210 9.73 18.98 23.35
N LYS A 211 8.88 18.62 22.37
CA LYS A 211 7.80 17.64 22.56
C LYS A 211 8.19 16.26 22.06
N TYR A 212 9.10 16.20 21.11
CA TYR A 212 9.65 14.96 20.58
C TYR A 212 11.04 15.18 20.01
N VAL A 213 11.91 14.17 20.03
CA VAL A 213 13.25 14.21 19.44
C VAL A 213 13.46 12.96 18.61
N ILE A 214 14.04 13.12 17.43
CA ILE A 214 14.46 12.01 16.56
C ILE A 214 15.91 12.28 16.13
N MET A 215 16.77 11.28 16.18
CA MET A 215 18.18 11.44 15.81
C MET A 215 18.78 10.18 15.22
N VAL A 216 19.83 10.36 14.43
CA VAL A 216 20.77 9.29 14.07
C VAL A 216 21.93 9.32 15.06
N PHE A 217 21.95 8.34 15.96
CA PHE A 217 22.87 8.26 17.08
C PHE A 217 23.89 7.15 16.86
N GLY A 218 25.16 7.46 17.08
CA GLY A 218 26.27 6.52 17.02
C GLY A 218 26.81 6.21 18.40
N SER A 219 26.73 4.95 18.81
CA SER A 219 27.17 4.47 20.13
C SER A 219 28.47 3.66 20.07
N GLN A 220 29.27 3.79 19.01
CA GLN A 220 30.52 3.03 18.80
C GLN A 220 31.55 3.23 19.92
N ASN A 221 31.49 4.38 20.60
CA ASN A 221 32.36 4.72 21.74
C ASN A 221 31.60 4.64 23.07
N GLY A 222 30.59 3.78 23.16
CA GLY A 222 29.77 3.57 24.34
C GLY A 222 28.53 4.46 24.40
N GLY A 223 28.44 5.56 23.63
CA GLY A 223 27.27 6.45 23.60
C GLY A 223 27.20 7.45 24.78
N GLY A 224 28.29 7.58 25.55
CA GLY A 224 28.42 8.51 26.68
C GLY A 224 27.34 8.37 27.75
N ASN A 225 27.30 9.28 28.74
CA ASN A 225 26.41 9.17 29.90
C ASN A 225 25.02 9.81 29.73
N ALA A 226 24.79 10.51 28.62
CA ALA A 226 23.51 11.11 28.29
C ALA A 226 23.35 11.19 26.77
N VAL A 227 22.13 10.98 26.28
CA VAL A 227 21.78 11.08 24.86
C VAL A 227 21.47 12.53 24.45
N MET A 228 20.96 13.33 25.37
CA MET A 228 20.78 14.79 25.23
C MET A 228 21.25 15.45 26.52
N SER A 229 21.45 16.77 26.52
CA SER A 229 21.76 17.52 27.74
C SER A 229 20.52 18.24 28.27
N GLY A 230 20.27 18.13 29.57
CA GLY A 230 19.25 18.87 30.29
C GLY A 230 19.62 18.96 31.77
N LYS A 231 19.42 20.12 32.39
CA LYS A 231 19.75 20.34 33.81
C LYS A 231 18.66 21.15 34.49
N ARG A 232 18.28 20.74 35.70
CA ARG A 232 17.57 21.59 36.65
C ARG A 232 18.16 21.36 38.05
N GLY A 233 18.64 22.43 38.69
CA GLY A 233 19.39 22.29 39.95
C GLY A 233 20.63 21.40 39.77
N SER A 234 20.80 20.37 40.60
CA SER A 234 21.89 19.38 40.50
C SER A 234 21.53 18.16 39.64
N ALA A 235 20.28 18.03 39.19
CA ALA A 235 19.78 16.86 38.48
C ALA A 235 20.04 16.91 36.97
N ASP A 236 20.42 15.76 36.41
CA ASP A 236 20.43 15.49 34.98
C ASP A 236 19.04 14.96 34.57
N LEU A 237 18.49 15.47 33.47
CA LEU A 237 17.16 15.12 32.97
C LEU A 237 17.18 14.00 31.93
N PHE A 238 18.34 13.76 31.30
CA PHE A 238 18.50 12.72 30.28
C PHE A 238 19.64 11.73 30.59
N PRO A 239 19.84 11.30 31.85
CA PRO A 239 20.92 10.38 32.17
C PRO A 239 20.60 9.01 31.58
N ARG A 240 21.62 8.38 30.99
CA ARG A 240 21.62 6.93 30.78
C ARG A 240 21.70 6.23 32.14
N LYS A 241 21.26 4.97 32.21
CA LYS A 241 21.32 4.20 33.46
C LYS A 241 22.77 4.06 33.93
N THR A 242 23.15 4.82 34.94
CA THR A 242 24.53 4.85 35.43
C THR A 242 24.86 3.59 36.20
N ILE A 243 26.07 3.08 35.99
CA ILE A 243 26.74 2.15 36.91
C ILE A 243 27.43 3.05 37.95
N SER A 244 27.06 2.90 39.22
CA SER A 244 27.46 3.80 40.32
C SER A 244 28.98 3.81 40.57
N ALA A 245 29.74 4.78 40.04
CA ALA A 245 30.90 5.46 40.69
C ALA A 245 31.77 6.23 39.68
N ALA A 246 32.50 7.24 40.16
CA ALA A 246 33.45 8.06 39.39
C ALA A 246 34.65 7.30 38.78
N ASN A 247 34.75 5.98 38.98
CA ASN A 247 35.85 5.11 38.54
C ASN A 247 35.38 3.84 37.79
N GLU A 248 34.09 3.70 37.50
CA GLU A 248 33.57 2.57 36.71
C GLU A 248 33.83 2.81 35.20
N PRO A 249 34.06 1.75 34.40
CA PRO A 249 34.02 1.88 32.95
C PRO A 249 32.68 2.52 32.56
N GLY A 250 32.72 3.49 31.67
CA GLY A 250 31.51 4.18 31.21
C GLY A 250 30.44 3.24 30.69
N PRO A 251 29.20 3.75 30.49
CA PRO A 251 28.15 2.96 29.89
C PRO A 251 28.65 2.41 28.56
N SER A 252 28.66 1.09 28.47
CA SER A 252 28.80 0.38 27.22
C SER A 252 27.59 0.68 26.33
N ALA A 253 27.69 0.34 25.04
CA ALA A 253 26.59 0.58 24.11
C ALA A 253 25.28 -0.07 24.61
N ASP A 254 25.34 -1.30 25.12
CA ASP A 254 24.23 -2.09 25.64
C ASP A 254 23.69 -1.64 27.00
N THR A 255 24.29 -0.62 27.62
CA THR A 255 23.70 0.00 28.81
C THR A 255 22.35 0.64 28.47
N ALA A 256 21.36 0.52 29.36
CA ALA A 256 20.03 1.07 29.11
C ALA A 256 20.08 2.57 28.73
N ILE A 257 19.30 2.94 27.71
CA ILE A 257 19.33 4.26 27.07
C ILE A 257 18.90 5.36 28.05
N PHE A 258 17.93 5.10 28.93
CA PHE A 258 17.56 6.05 29.99
C PHE A 258 17.57 5.37 31.36
N SER A 259 17.84 6.14 32.42
CA SER A 259 17.73 5.63 33.79
C SER A 259 16.27 5.45 34.26
N ALA A 260 15.34 6.07 33.56
CA ALA A 260 13.90 6.03 33.81
C ALA A 260 13.15 5.85 32.48
N ASP A 261 11.98 5.24 32.56
CA ASP A 261 11.21 4.92 31.37
C ASP A 261 10.52 6.15 30.76
N ARG A 262 10.32 6.11 29.44
CA ARG A 262 9.64 7.13 28.63
C ARG A 262 9.31 6.58 27.25
N ASP A 263 8.38 7.23 26.56
CA ASP A 263 8.01 6.88 25.18
C ASP A 263 9.25 7.01 24.29
N ALA A 264 9.74 5.90 23.77
CA ALA A 264 10.93 5.86 22.94
C ALA A 264 10.87 4.74 21.90
N ARG A 265 11.49 4.98 20.75
CA ARG A 265 11.66 4.00 19.68
C ARG A 265 13.12 3.88 19.31
N LEU A 266 13.52 2.67 18.92
CA LEU A 266 14.85 2.38 18.44
C LEU A 266 14.72 1.58 17.15
N ASP A 267 15.32 2.09 16.08
CA ASP A 267 15.31 1.46 14.76
C ASP A 267 13.91 1.12 14.25
N GLY A 268 12.94 2.01 14.50
CA GLY A 268 11.56 1.89 14.04
C GLY A 268 10.64 1.07 14.96
N MET A 269 11.13 0.62 16.12
CA MET A 269 10.37 -0.20 17.06
C MET A 269 10.20 0.47 18.42
N ASP A 270 9.01 0.38 19.01
CA ASP A 270 8.79 0.80 20.41
C ASP A 270 9.62 -0.04 21.36
N ILE A 271 10.24 0.61 22.34
CA ILE A 271 11.13 -0.05 23.33
C ILE A 271 10.85 0.45 24.75
N GLU A 272 11.31 -0.31 25.74
CA GLU A 272 11.44 0.16 27.12
C GLU A 272 12.88 0.68 27.33
N PRO A 273 13.17 1.98 27.16
CA PRO A 273 14.53 2.52 27.19
C PRO A 273 15.23 2.39 28.54
N SER A 274 14.50 2.06 29.61
CA SER A 274 15.07 1.76 30.93
C SER A 274 15.72 0.37 31.05
N LYS A 275 15.49 -0.49 30.04
CA LYS A 275 16.03 -1.86 29.93
C LYS A 275 16.78 -2.09 28.62
N THR A 276 16.42 -1.39 27.55
CA THR A 276 17.03 -1.52 26.23
C THR A 276 18.26 -0.61 26.10
N GLY A 277 19.38 -1.16 25.67
CA GLY A 277 20.58 -0.41 25.29
C GLY A 277 20.77 -0.29 23.77
N PHE A 278 21.78 0.47 23.36
CA PHE A 278 22.21 0.56 21.96
C PHE A 278 23.06 -0.66 21.55
N ASN A 279 23.26 -0.87 20.25
CA ASN A 279 23.98 -2.02 19.70
C ASN A 279 25.48 -1.77 19.42
N GLY A 280 25.98 -0.55 19.62
CA GLY A 280 27.36 -0.19 19.34
C GLY A 280 27.62 0.34 17.93
N GLY A 281 26.58 0.44 17.10
CA GLY A 281 26.61 0.97 15.74
C GLY A 281 25.92 2.33 15.61
N TRP A 282 25.44 2.60 14.39
CA TRP A 282 24.52 3.70 14.09
C TRP A 282 23.09 3.18 14.20
N GLN A 283 22.22 3.94 14.87
CA GLN A 283 20.82 3.61 15.05
C GLN A 283 19.97 4.88 14.90
N VAL A 284 18.71 4.72 14.49
CA VAL A 284 17.71 5.79 14.58
C VAL A 284 17.07 5.69 15.95
N PHE A 285 17.17 6.75 16.73
CA PHE A 285 16.61 6.82 18.08
C PHE A 285 15.63 7.98 18.18
N SER A 286 14.45 7.71 18.73
CA SER A 286 13.44 8.73 18.97
C SER A 286 12.85 8.61 20.37
N PHE A 287 12.45 9.74 20.96
CA PHE A 287 11.80 9.76 22.27
C PHE A 287 11.03 11.05 22.54
N ALA A 288 10.06 10.95 23.45
CA ALA A 288 9.40 12.10 24.06
C ALA A 288 10.06 12.47 25.40
N PRO A 289 10.42 13.74 25.65
CA PRO A 289 10.78 14.21 26.98
C PRO A 289 9.61 14.03 27.97
N ASN A 290 9.91 13.65 29.21
CA ASN A 290 8.86 13.44 30.22
C ASN A 290 8.25 14.78 30.67
N LYS A 291 6.94 14.78 30.88
CA LYS A 291 6.20 15.89 31.49
C LYS A 291 6.01 15.66 32.98
N ASN A 292 5.88 16.74 33.75
CA ASN A 292 5.65 16.67 35.20
C ASN A 292 6.64 15.74 35.93
N VAL A 293 7.93 15.84 35.63
CA VAL A 293 8.98 15.17 36.40
C VAL A 293 9.18 15.91 37.72
N LYS A 294 9.33 15.15 38.81
CA LYS A 294 9.56 15.72 40.15
C LYS A 294 11.06 15.85 40.43
N VAL A 295 11.54 17.08 40.61
CA VAL A 295 12.90 17.39 41.09
C VAL A 295 12.80 18.39 42.23
N ASP A 296 13.53 18.15 43.31
CA ASP A 296 13.59 19.04 44.49
C ASP A 296 12.23 19.48 45.03
N ASN A 297 11.24 18.58 45.00
CA ASN A 297 9.84 18.76 45.40
C ASN A 297 8.96 19.64 44.48
N GLU A 298 9.43 19.98 43.29
CA GLU A 298 8.62 20.68 42.26
C GLU A 298 8.43 19.81 41.01
N TYR A 299 7.30 20.01 40.33
CA TYR A 299 6.98 19.36 39.06
C TYR A 299 7.27 20.28 37.88
N PHE A 300 7.85 19.74 36.81
CA PHE A 300 8.19 20.48 35.59
C PHE A 300 8.31 19.55 34.39
N ASP A 301 8.27 20.13 33.20
CA ASP A 301 8.58 19.42 31.95
C ASP A 301 10.09 19.33 31.77
N GLU A 302 10.60 18.18 31.33
CA GLU A 302 12.01 18.06 30.98
C GLU A 302 12.35 18.97 29.80
N LEU A 303 13.42 19.78 29.93
CA LEU A 303 13.84 20.70 28.89
C LEU A 303 15.25 20.37 28.39
N ILE A 304 15.46 20.58 27.09
CA ILE A 304 16.72 20.27 26.42
C ILE A 304 17.57 21.54 26.36
N THR A 305 18.84 21.43 26.73
CA THR A 305 19.80 22.56 26.76
C THR A 305 21.00 22.36 25.84
N GLY A 306 21.14 21.20 25.20
CA GLY A 306 22.22 20.93 24.24
C GLY A 306 22.52 19.45 24.07
N ILE A 307 23.75 19.14 23.65
CA ILE A 307 24.31 17.79 23.57
C ILE A 307 25.66 17.68 24.28
N GLY A 308 25.97 16.49 24.81
CA GLY A 308 27.33 16.12 25.24
C GLY A 308 27.75 16.40 26.68
N TRP A 309 26.96 17.15 27.44
CA TRP A 309 27.33 17.54 28.80
C TRP A 309 26.33 17.07 29.86
N ASN A 310 26.85 16.70 31.04
CA ASN A 310 26.12 16.63 32.30
C ASN A 310 26.89 17.50 33.34
N PRO A 311 26.18 18.17 34.27
CA PRO A 311 26.76 19.08 35.28
C PRO A 311 28.00 18.61 36.07
N TRP A 312 28.33 17.31 36.15
CA TRP A 312 29.32 16.81 37.13
C TRP A 312 30.54 16.03 36.58
N GLY A 313 30.76 15.91 35.26
CA GLY A 313 31.88 15.09 34.78
C GLY A 313 32.11 14.99 33.27
N ARG A 314 33.08 14.15 32.88
CA ARG A 314 33.56 13.95 31.51
C ARG A 314 32.81 12.77 30.85
N TYR A 315 32.07 13.02 29.77
CA TYR A 315 31.03 12.11 29.27
C TYR A 315 30.92 11.98 27.74
N GLY A 316 32.01 12.22 27.00
CA GLY A 316 32.08 11.92 25.56
C GLY A 316 31.72 10.47 25.20
N GLY A 317 31.79 10.13 23.92
CA GLY A 317 31.43 8.81 23.39
C GLY A 317 30.15 8.80 22.54
N GLN A 318 29.46 9.94 22.44
CA GLN A 318 28.34 10.14 21.52
C GLN A 318 28.82 10.59 20.14
N ASN A 319 28.16 10.09 19.10
CA ASN A 319 28.24 10.62 17.75
C ASN A 319 26.82 10.97 17.27
N TYR A 320 26.66 12.13 16.62
CA TYR A 320 25.38 12.59 16.08
C TYR A 320 25.53 12.86 14.58
N ALA A 321 24.71 12.19 13.78
CA ALA A 321 24.66 12.42 12.33
C ALA A 321 23.65 13.53 12.01
N GLU A 322 22.41 13.38 12.47
CA GLU A 322 21.34 14.36 12.30
C GLU A 322 20.38 14.29 13.49
N ILE A 323 19.84 15.44 13.90
CA ILE A 323 18.94 15.60 15.06
C ILE A 323 17.76 16.49 14.65
N LEU A 324 16.55 15.99 14.84
CA LEU A 324 15.28 16.68 14.66
C LEU A 324 14.66 16.92 16.04
N ILE A 325 14.46 18.18 16.41
CA ILE A 325 13.83 18.55 17.68
C ILE A 325 12.51 19.23 17.40
N PHE A 326 11.41 18.60 17.83
CA PHE A 326 10.06 19.04 17.57
C PHE A 326 9.55 19.98 18.66
N GLY A 327 9.03 21.14 18.26
CA GLY A 327 8.38 22.08 19.18
C GLY A 327 6.91 21.74 19.47
N GLU A 328 6.31 20.91 18.61
CA GLU A 328 4.95 20.38 18.73
C GLU A 328 5.00 18.86 18.69
N MET A 329 3.99 18.16 19.24
CA MET A 329 3.96 16.70 19.19
C MET A 329 3.66 16.25 17.74
N PRO A 330 4.58 15.53 17.06
CA PRO A 330 4.28 14.92 15.78
C PRO A 330 3.26 13.78 15.93
N THR A 331 2.52 13.49 14.86
CA THR A 331 1.67 12.29 14.78
C THR A 331 2.52 11.03 14.63
N ASP A 332 1.94 9.84 14.84
CA ASP A 332 2.66 8.57 14.64
C ASP A 332 3.20 8.43 13.21
N LEU A 333 2.39 8.80 12.20
CA LEU A 333 2.81 8.83 10.80
C LEU A 333 4.01 9.77 10.56
N GLU A 334 3.98 10.95 11.16
CA GLU A 334 5.07 11.93 11.06
C GLU A 334 6.36 11.44 11.74
N ILE A 335 6.26 10.79 12.91
CA ILE A 335 7.38 10.17 13.62
C ILE A 335 8.02 9.11 12.73
N LYS A 336 7.24 8.13 12.28
CA LYS A 336 7.73 7.02 11.47
C LYS A 336 8.31 7.51 10.14
N SER A 337 7.73 8.54 9.54
CA SER A 337 8.23 9.11 8.29
C SER A 337 9.58 9.79 8.49
N ALA A 338 9.73 10.58 9.56
CA ALA A 338 11.00 11.21 9.91
C ALA A 338 12.07 10.16 10.26
N GLU A 339 11.70 9.10 10.99
CA GLU A 339 12.59 7.96 11.26
C GLU A 339 13.06 7.27 9.97
N HIS A 340 12.13 7.00 9.03
CA HIS A 340 12.45 6.39 7.74
C HIS A 340 13.37 7.30 6.89
N TYR A 341 13.08 8.60 6.83
CA TYR A 341 13.92 9.58 6.14
C TYR A 341 15.36 9.53 6.67
N LEU A 342 15.53 9.52 7.99
CA LEU A 342 16.85 9.44 8.62
C LEU A 342 17.53 8.09 8.34
N ALA A 343 16.81 6.99 8.45
CA ALA A 343 17.35 5.65 8.19
C ALA A 343 17.86 5.51 6.75
N GLU A 344 17.08 5.99 5.77
CA GLU A 344 17.43 5.94 4.34
C GLU A 344 18.63 6.84 4.03
N LYS A 345 18.60 8.10 4.48
CA LYS A 345 19.69 9.06 4.26
C LYS A 345 21.01 8.56 4.86
N TRP A 346 20.98 8.05 6.08
CA TRP A 346 22.17 7.65 6.83
C TRP A 346 22.50 6.17 6.74
N GLY A 347 21.80 5.41 5.88
CA GLY A 347 22.09 4.01 5.62
C GLY A 347 22.07 3.12 6.87
N VAL A 348 21.12 3.37 7.79
CA VAL A 348 21.01 2.64 9.06
C VAL A 348 20.45 1.24 8.80
N SER A 349 21.32 0.25 8.69
CA SER A 349 20.97 -1.12 8.30
C SER A 349 20.13 -1.89 9.32
N THR A 350 20.07 -1.44 10.57
CA THR A 350 19.28 -2.06 11.63
C THR A 350 17.85 -1.57 11.67
N PHE A 351 17.53 -0.51 10.93
CA PHE A 351 16.20 0.08 10.88
C PHE A 351 15.18 -0.92 10.31
N GLN A 352 14.13 -1.20 11.09
CA GLN A 352 13.03 -2.03 10.65
C GLN A 352 12.03 -1.17 9.89
N THR A 353 11.97 -1.37 8.58
CA THR A 353 10.98 -0.69 7.74
C THR A 353 9.65 -1.42 7.89
N GLU A 354 8.59 -0.71 8.32
CA GLU A 354 7.24 -1.24 8.24
C GLU A 354 6.90 -1.49 6.76
N ASN A 355 6.29 -2.65 6.46
CA ASN A 355 5.74 -2.86 5.12
C ASN A 355 4.57 -1.89 4.92
N GLU A 356 4.60 -1.12 3.83
CA GLU A 356 3.44 -0.34 3.38
C GLU A 356 2.58 -1.23 2.49
N GLY A 357 1.33 -1.46 2.90
CA GLY A 357 0.35 -2.17 2.10
C GLY A 357 -0.13 -1.38 0.89
N GLU A 358 -0.67 -2.08 -0.12
CA GLU A 358 -1.32 -1.45 -1.26
C GLU A 358 -2.72 -0.95 -0.88
N VAL A 359 -3.02 0.34 -1.13
CA VAL A 359 -4.40 0.82 -1.06
C VAL A 359 -5.11 0.41 -2.34
N ARG A 360 -6.14 -0.43 -2.23
CA ARG A 360 -6.97 -0.84 -3.38
C ARG A 360 -8.24 -0.02 -3.40
N LEU A 361 -8.30 0.90 -4.36
CA LEU A 361 -9.38 1.88 -4.45
C LEU A 361 -10.39 1.48 -5.54
N PHE A 362 -11.68 1.64 -5.24
CA PHE A 362 -12.82 1.24 -6.06
C PHE A 362 -13.91 2.31 -6.02
N GLY A 363 -14.87 2.25 -6.95
CA GLY A 363 -15.97 3.21 -7.02
C GLY A 363 -15.63 4.45 -7.84
N CYS A 364 -16.37 5.55 -7.62
CA CYS A 364 -16.41 6.70 -8.54
C CYS A 364 -16.40 8.08 -7.88
N GLY A 365 -16.27 8.18 -6.55
CA GLY A 365 -16.21 9.46 -5.84
C GLY A 365 -14.89 10.22 -6.03
N SER A 366 -14.46 10.94 -4.99
CA SER A 366 -13.17 11.64 -4.97
C SER A 366 -12.15 10.97 -4.07
N ALA A 367 -10.88 11.10 -4.39
CA ALA A 367 -9.79 10.76 -3.50
C ALA A 367 -8.68 11.81 -3.57
N SER A 368 -7.86 11.89 -2.54
CA SER A 368 -6.68 12.76 -2.52
C SER A 368 -5.51 12.11 -1.80
N ILE A 369 -4.31 12.20 -2.38
CA ILE A 369 -3.06 11.93 -1.68
C ILE A 369 -2.51 13.27 -1.23
N THR A 370 -2.50 13.51 0.08
CA THR A 370 -2.12 14.82 0.63
C THR A 370 -0.66 14.90 1.03
N ASN A 371 -0.02 13.77 1.35
CA ASN A 371 1.41 13.71 1.62
C ASN A 371 1.93 12.28 1.48
N GLY A 372 3.24 12.18 1.24
CA GLY A 372 3.95 10.93 1.10
C GLY A 372 3.64 10.17 -0.19
N ALA A 373 4.25 9.00 -0.31
CA ALA A 373 4.08 8.09 -1.42
C ALA A 373 3.01 7.04 -1.09
N VAL A 374 2.01 6.89 -1.95
CA VAL A 374 0.94 5.90 -1.79
C VAL A 374 0.95 4.94 -2.97
N ARG A 375 1.06 3.64 -2.66
CA ARG A 375 0.87 2.56 -3.62
C ARG A 375 -0.62 2.31 -3.81
N LEU A 376 -1.08 2.39 -5.05
CA LEU A 376 -2.50 2.29 -5.37
C LEU A 376 -2.76 1.16 -6.37
N GLY A 377 -3.70 0.28 -6.02
CA GLY A 377 -4.30 -0.72 -6.90
C GLY A 377 -5.81 -0.51 -7.04
N GLY A 378 -6.49 -1.46 -7.68
CA GLY A 378 -7.95 -1.42 -7.82
C GLY A 378 -8.45 -0.84 -9.15
N MET A 379 -9.74 -0.50 -9.19
CA MET A 379 -10.45 -0.05 -10.40
C MET A 379 -11.27 1.21 -10.15
N PHE A 380 -10.69 2.14 -9.41
CA PHE A 380 -11.30 3.44 -9.16
C PHE A 380 -11.51 4.20 -10.48
N SER A 381 -12.73 4.71 -10.68
CA SER A 381 -13.11 5.48 -11.87
C SER A 381 -13.38 6.96 -11.58
N GLY A 382 -13.09 7.40 -10.36
CA GLY A 382 -13.32 8.76 -9.89
C GLY A 382 -12.16 9.71 -10.17
N THR A 383 -12.14 10.83 -9.44
CA THR A 383 -11.06 11.82 -9.51
C THR A 383 -10.10 11.66 -8.33
N LEU A 384 -8.80 11.60 -8.61
CA LEU A 384 -7.73 11.52 -7.60
C LEU A 384 -6.84 12.77 -7.68
N SER A 385 -6.78 13.56 -6.62
CA SER A 385 -5.86 14.70 -6.53
C SER A 385 -4.56 14.31 -5.83
N VAL A 386 -3.41 14.65 -6.42
CA VAL A 386 -2.09 14.42 -5.81
C VAL A 386 -1.47 15.78 -5.45
N ALA A 387 -1.22 16.01 -4.16
CA ALA A 387 -0.58 17.23 -3.65
C ALA A 387 0.87 17.36 -4.14
N GLU A 388 1.42 18.57 -4.14
CA GLU A 388 2.75 18.89 -4.70
C GLU A 388 3.88 17.98 -4.18
N ASP A 389 3.90 17.71 -2.87
CA ASP A 389 4.89 16.86 -2.20
C ASP A 389 4.46 15.38 -2.08
N ALA A 390 3.34 15.01 -2.69
CA ALA A 390 2.83 13.65 -2.68
C ALA A 390 3.20 12.87 -3.95
N GLU A 391 3.24 11.54 -3.81
CA GLU A 391 3.49 10.63 -4.92
C GLU A 391 2.44 9.53 -5.00
N LEU A 392 1.87 9.34 -6.19
CA LEU A 392 1.06 8.18 -6.54
C LEU A 392 1.95 7.14 -7.22
N ILE A 393 2.02 5.94 -6.65
CA ILE A 393 2.80 4.82 -7.19
C ILE A 393 1.84 3.74 -7.73
N LEU A 394 1.91 3.52 -9.05
CA LEU A 394 1.19 2.47 -9.78
C LEU A 394 2.21 1.46 -10.33
N THR A 395 3.04 0.90 -9.44
CA THR A 395 4.04 -0.12 -9.77
C THR A 395 3.66 -1.46 -9.16
N ASP A 396 3.84 -2.53 -9.95
CA ASP A 396 3.47 -3.92 -9.67
C ASP A 396 2.01 -4.31 -9.96
N THR A 397 1.19 -3.35 -10.38
CA THR A 397 -0.19 -3.59 -10.77
C THR A 397 -0.25 -4.05 -12.25
N GLN A 398 -0.72 -5.25 -12.51
CA GLN A 398 -1.02 -5.78 -13.86
C GLN A 398 -2.39 -5.25 -14.33
N VAL A 399 -2.51 -5.00 -15.63
CA VAL A 399 -3.82 -4.64 -16.20
C VAL A 399 -4.71 -5.87 -16.19
N VAL A 400 -5.94 -5.70 -15.71
CA VAL A 400 -6.95 -6.75 -15.79
C VAL A 400 -7.30 -7.06 -17.25
N SER A 401 -7.08 -8.30 -17.66
CA SER A 401 -7.48 -8.80 -18.99
C SER A 401 -9.00 -8.74 -19.20
N ALA A 402 -9.42 -8.58 -20.46
CA ALA A 402 -10.82 -8.64 -20.85
C ALA A 402 -11.36 -10.08 -20.99
N THR A 403 -10.47 -11.08 -21.03
CA THR A 403 -10.81 -12.50 -21.17
C THR A 403 -9.97 -13.37 -20.23
N PRO A 404 -10.48 -14.53 -19.80
CA PRO A 404 -9.71 -15.50 -19.02
C PRO A 404 -8.57 -16.12 -19.85
N ALA A 405 -7.68 -16.87 -19.18
CA ALA A 405 -6.61 -17.60 -19.84
C ALA A 405 -7.15 -18.66 -20.84
N PRO A 406 -6.41 -18.97 -21.92
CA PRO A 406 -6.83 -19.98 -22.90
C PRO A 406 -6.69 -21.41 -22.35
N GLY A 407 -7.23 -22.41 -23.08
CA GLY A 407 -7.07 -23.84 -22.75
C GLY A 407 -8.10 -24.41 -21.77
N MET A 408 -9.22 -23.71 -21.57
CA MET A 408 -10.31 -24.15 -20.71
C MET A 408 -11.09 -25.32 -21.33
N THR A 409 -11.52 -26.28 -20.49
CA THR A 409 -12.42 -27.38 -20.86
C THR A 409 -13.90 -27.02 -20.64
N GLY A 410 -14.17 -26.02 -19.81
CA GLY A 410 -15.51 -25.54 -19.53
C GLY A 410 -15.51 -24.05 -19.26
N TRP A 411 -16.35 -23.30 -19.97
CA TRP A 411 -16.58 -21.88 -19.75
C TRP A 411 -18.06 -21.56 -19.77
N TYR A 412 -18.61 -21.28 -18.58
CA TYR A 412 -20.03 -21.09 -18.38
C TYR A 412 -20.28 -19.69 -17.82
N ASP A 413 -20.91 -18.84 -18.62
CA ASP A 413 -21.18 -17.45 -18.26
C ASP A 413 -22.70 -17.16 -18.34
N PRO A 414 -23.41 -17.15 -17.20
CA PRO A 414 -24.84 -16.90 -17.20
C PRO A 414 -25.19 -15.44 -17.50
N SER A 415 -24.24 -14.50 -17.54
CA SER A 415 -24.49 -13.11 -17.94
C SER A 415 -24.66 -12.95 -19.46
N ARG A 416 -24.08 -13.84 -20.24
CA ARG A 416 -24.13 -13.81 -21.71
C ARG A 416 -25.46 -14.31 -22.26
N ALA A 417 -26.03 -13.55 -23.18
CA ALA A 417 -27.32 -13.88 -23.80
C ALA A 417 -27.25 -15.15 -24.66
N ASP A 418 -26.13 -15.37 -25.36
CA ASP A 418 -25.82 -16.58 -26.13
C ASP A 418 -25.33 -17.75 -25.25
N GLY A 419 -24.93 -17.46 -24.01
CA GLY A 419 -24.39 -18.42 -23.06
C GLY A 419 -25.44 -19.26 -22.32
N ARG A 420 -26.74 -19.01 -22.50
CA ARG A 420 -27.80 -19.70 -21.75
C ARG A 420 -29.09 -19.90 -22.55
N SER A 421 -29.85 -20.93 -22.21
CA SER A 421 -31.24 -21.09 -22.62
C SER A 421 -32.16 -20.97 -21.41
N ILE A 422 -33.15 -20.09 -21.53
CA ILE A 422 -34.14 -19.83 -20.49
C ILE A 422 -35.44 -20.52 -20.85
N GLY A 423 -35.94 -21.35 -19.93
CA GLY A 423 -37.31 -21.82 -19.94
C GLY A 423 -38.21 -20.91 -19.12
N GLN A 424 -39.50 -20.87 -19.48
CA GLN A 424 -40.52 -20.38 -18.56
C GLN A 424 -41.18 -21.57 -17.88
N SER A 425 -41.17 -21.58 -16.55
CA SER A 425 -41.99 -22.50 -15.76
C SER A 425 -42.95 -21.68 -14.90
N GLN A 426 -44.23 -22.05 -14.90
CA GLN A 426 -45.20 -21.47 -13.98
C GLN A 426 -45.02 -22.10 -12.60
N VAL A 427 -44.72 -21.28 -11.59
CA VAL A 427 -44.69 -21.68 -10.19
C VAL A 427 -45.87 -21.02 -9.51
N GLY A 428 -47.03 -21.69 -9.47
CA GLY A 428 -48.28 -21.05 -9.06
C GLY A 428 -48.63 -19.86 -9.98
N ASP A 429 -49.05 -18.72 -9.40
CA ASP A 429 -49.44 -17.50 -10.14
C ASP A 429 -48.26 -16.63 -10.59
N VAL A 430 -46.99 -17.07 -10.44
CA VAL A 430 -45.81 -16.27 -10.78
C VAL A 430 -44.96 -16.97 -11.84
N SER A 431 -44.67 -16.27 -12.94
CA SER A 431 -43.70 -16.69 -13.95
C SER A 431 -42.29 -16.35 -13.50
N VAL A 432 -41.43 -17.36 -13.34
CA VAL A 432 -39.99 -17.16 -13.05
C VAL A 432 -39.19 -17.66 -14.24
N SER A 433 -38.23 -16.85 -14.70
CA SER A 433 -37.26 -17.27 -15.70
C SER A 433 -36.32 -18.30 -15.09
N ARG A 434 -36.31 -19.52 -15.64
CA ARG A 434 -35.47 -20.61 -15.16
C ARG A 434 -34.45 -21.03 -16.20
N MET A 435 -33.27 -21.47 -15.76
CA MET A 435 -32.18 -21.84 -16.66
C MET A 435 -32.26 -23.32 -17.01
N ASN A 436 -32.65 -23.62 -18.25
CA ASN A 436 -32.73 -25.00 -18.75
C ASN A 436 -31.36 -25.53 -19.18
N LYS A 437 -30.50 -24.63 -19.66
CA LYS A 437 -29.20 -24.95 -20.24
C LYS A 437 -28.24 -23.77 -20.06
N LEU A 438 -27.00 -24.07 -19.71
CA LEU A 438 -25.88 -23.14 -19.70
C LEU A 438 -24.82 -23.67 -20.66
N VAL A 439 -24.51 -22.88 -21.68
CA VAL A 439 -23.68 -23.26 -22.83
C VAL A 439 -22.21 -23.16 -22.45
N ASN A 440 -21.44 -24.18 -22.81
CA ASN A 440 -19.98 -24.13 -22.75
C ASN A 440 -19.47 -23.27 -23.90
N ILE A 441 -19.03 -22.04 -23.60
CA ILE A 441 -18.57 -21.09 -24.62
C ILE A 441 -17.23 -21.52 -25.24
N ALA A 442 -16.47 -22.39 -24.56
CA ALA A 442 -15.16 -22.83 -24.99
C ALA A 442 -15.16 -24.11 -25.84
N ALA A 443 -16.26 -24.86 -25.88
CA ALA A 443 -16.34 -26.17 -26.55
C ALA A 443 -17.57 -26.28 -27.47
N SER A 444 -17.68 -27.39 -28.23
CA SER A 444 -18.89 -27.73 -29.00
C SER A 444 -20.05 -28.09 -28.06
N ALA A 445 -21.30 -28.02 -28.57
CA ALA A 445 -22.56 -28.16 -27.81
C ALA A 445 -22.76 -29.46 -27.00
N ASP A 446 -21.80 -30.39 -27.06
CA ASP A 446 -21.81 -31.66 -26.36
C ASP A 446 -21.32 -31.55 -24.91
N ASP A 447 -20.67 -30.44 -24.51
CA ASP A 447 -20.19 -30.21 -23.13
C ASP A 447 -21.04 -29.22 -22.32
N ASP A 448 -22.27 -28.95 -22.76
CA ASP A 448 -23.16 -28.01 -22.08
C ASP A 448 -23.67 -28.53 -20.73
N LEU A 449 -23.94 -27.61 -19.81
CA LEU A 449 -24.68 -27.89 -18.57
C LEU A 449 -26.18 -27.85 -18.88
N LYS A 450 -26.91 -28.94 -18.60
CA LYS A 450 -28.34 -29.10 -18.85
C LYS A 450 -29.09 -29.68 -17.65
N PHE A 451 -30.41 -29.56 -17.68
CA PHE A 451 -31.33 -30.26 -16.78
C PHE A 451 -31.73 -31.64 -17.33
N ASP A 452 -32.04 -32.58 -16.42
CA ASP A 452 -32.53 -33.95 -16.67
C ASP A 452 -34.01 -33.91 -17.12
N LEU A 453 -34.35 -34.49 -18.28
CA LEU A 453 -35.63 -34.32 -19.01
C LEU A 453 -36.90 -34.87 -18.29
N ASN A 454 -36.85 -35.19 -17.00
CA ASN A 454 -37.98 -35.73 -16.25
C ASN A 454 -38.97 -34.63 -15.76
N ALA A 455 -40.26 -34.98 -15.69
CA ALA A 455 -41.46 -34.12 -15.68
C ALA A 455 -41.64 -33.07 -14.55
N PHE A 456 -40.63 -32.73 -13.75
CA PHE A 456 -40.72 -31.75 -12.66
C PHE A 456 -39.67 -30.64 -12.87
N SER A 457 -40.07 -29.36 -12.94
CA SER A 457 -39.10 -28.26 -13.14
C SER A 457 -38.18 -28.11 -11.92
N ARG A 458 -36.91 -28.49 -12.07
CA ARG A 458 -35.85 -28.36 -11.05
C ARG A 458 -34.69 -27.48 -11.50
N ASP A 459 -34.99 -26.62 -12.48
CA ASP A 459 -34.07 -25.66 -13.05
C ASP A 459 -33.74 -24.56 -12.02
N PRO A 460 -32.47 -24.11 -11.91
CA PRO A 460 -32.15 -22.96 -11.08
C PRO A 460 -32.84 -21.69 -11.63
N ALA A 461 -33.25 -20.80 -10.73
CA ALA A 461 -33.78 -19.51 -11.14
C ALA A 461 -32.65 -18.62 -11.65
N VAL A 462 -33.02 -17.73 -12.56
CA VAL A 462 -32.13 -16.69 -13.07
C VAL A 462 -32.51 -15.36 -12.45
N ASN A 463 -31.54 -14.66 -11.86
CA ASN A 463 -31.78 -13.38 -11.20
C ASN A 463 -30.74 -12.34 -11.63
N ASN A 464 -31.19 -11.22 -12.18
CA ASN A 464 -30.33 -10.06 -12.42
C ASN A 464 -30.21 -9.27 -11.10
N ALA A 465 -28.99 -9.20 -10.57
CA ALA A 465 -28.76 -8.52 -9.32
C ALA A 465 -27.33 -7.96 -9.25
N VAL A 466 -27.21 -6.79 -8.62
CA VAL A 466 -25.94 -6.27 -8.12
C VAL A 466 -25.54 -7.11 -6.90
N ARG A 467 -24.32 -7.64 -6.92
CA ARG A 467 -23.74 -8.37 -5.78
C ARG A 467 -22.34 -7.84 -5.50
N GLY A 468 -22.08 -7.53 -4.23
CA GLY A 468 -20.78 -6.97 -3.81
C GLY A 468 -20.61 -5.56 -4.35
N TRP A 469 -19.46 -5.27 -4.94
CA TRP A 469 -19.18 -3.99 -5.62
C TRP A 469 -19.26 -4.10 -7.14
N GLY A 470 -19.65 -5.26 -7.67
CA GLY A 470 -19.76 -5.51 -9.10
C GLY A 470 -20.96 -4.84 -9.74
N ALA A 471 -21.02 -4.90 -11.06
CA ALA A 471 -22.18 -4.44 -11.82
C ALA A 471 -23.39 -5.38 -11.62
N GLU A 472 -24.56 -4.93 -12.07
CA GLU A 472 -25.71 -5.83 -12.18
C GLU A 472 -25.39 -6.92 -13.21
N MET A 473 -25.42 -8.17 -12.76
CA MET A 473 -25.13 -9.33 -13.60
C MET A 473 -26.24 -10.37 -13.43
N THR A 474 -26.34 -11.29 -14.38
CA THR A 474 -27.25 -12.43 -14.30
C THR A 474 -26.62 -13.55 -13.47
N TRP A 475 -27.24 -13.91 -12.35
CA TRP A 475 -26.80 -14.98 -11.46
C TRP A 475 -27.74 -16.19 -11.51
N CYS A 476 -27.16 -17.39 -11.37
CA CYS A 476 -27.91 -18.62 -11.16
C CYS A 476 -28.21 -18.80 -9.67
N ASP A 477 -29.46 -18.96 -9.30
CA ASP A 477 -29.90 -19.17 -7.92
C ASP A 477 -30.52 -20.56 -7.74
N TYR A 478 -29.89 -21.38 -6.89
CA TYR A 478 -30.28 -22.75 -6.62
C TYR A 478 -31.25 -22.87 -5.43
N SER A 479 -31.54 -21.77 -4.74
CA SER A 479 -32.37 -21.73 -3.53
C SER A 479 -33.88 -21.71 -3.80
N THR A 480 -34.29 -21.50 -5.05
CA THR A 480 -35.67 -21.14 -5.42
C THR A 480 -36.59 -22.33 -5.73
N ASN A 481 -36.12 -23.57 -5.66
CA ASN A 481 -36.94 -24.75 -5.97
C ASN A 481 -37.78 -25.23 -4.76
N ARG A 482 -38.64 -24.35 -4.23
CA ARG A 482 -39.55 -24.62 -3.09
C ARG A 482 -40.88 -25.25 -3.53
N LEU A 483 -40.86 -26.19 -4.47
CA LEU A 483 -42.09 -26.85 -4.91
C LEU A 483 -42.63 -27.77 -3.80
N LEU A 484 -43.93 -27.64 -3.55
CA LEU A 484 -44.71 -28.32 -2.51
C LEU A 484 -44.57 -29.85 -2.60
N GLY A 485 -43.89 -30.46 -1.63
CA GLY A 485 -44.08 -31.89 -1.28
C GLY A 485 -43.38 -32.96 -2.13
N THR A 486 -42.52 -32.62 -3.10
CA THR A 486 -41.77 -33.62 -3.90
C THR A 486 -40.32 -33.19 -4.10
N CYS A 487 -39.36 -34.06 -3.74
CA CYS A 487 -37.90 -34.00 -3.97
C CYS A 487 -37.23 -32.60 -4.08
N ASN A 488 -36.37 -32.26 -3.12
CA ASN A 488 -35.79 -30.92 -2.98
C ASN A 488 -34.43 -30.77 -3.70
N GLY A 489 -34.24 -29.63 -4.39
CA GLY A 489 -32.95 -29.19 -4.95
C GLY A 489 -33.03 -28.71 -6.42
N ALA A 490 -32.22 -27.73 -6.78
CA ALA A 490 -31.94 -27.37 -8.17
C ALA A 490 -30.55 -27.92 -8.57
N THR A 491 -30.39 -28.35 -9.82
CA THR A 491 -29.13 -28.91 -10.33
C THR A 491 -28.95 -28.58 -11.80
N LEU A 492 -27.72 -28.26 -12.20
CA LEU A 492 -27.28 -28.33 -13.59
C LEU A 492 -26.23 -29.44 -13.72
N ARG A 493 -26.41 -30.35 -14.68
CA ARG A 493 -25.52 -31.50 -14.93
C ARG A 493 -24.83 -31.34 -16.27
N PHE A 494 -23.60 -31.84 -16.43
CA PHE A 494 -23.02 -31.94 -17.78
C PHE A 494 -23.85 -32.93 -18.60
N ASN A 495 -23.97 -32.68 -19.91
CA ASN A 495 -24.83 -33.43 -20.82
C ASN A 495 -24.84 -34.95 -20.57
N GLU A 496 -26.05 -35.52 -20.52
CA GLU A 496 -26.26 -36.95 -20.70
C GLU A 496 -25.97 -37.28 -22.16
N ASN A 497 -24.98 -38.14 -22.42
CA ASN A 497 -24.81 -38.63 -23.77
C ASN A 497 -25.93 -39.61 -24.11
N ILE A 498 -26.32 -39.64 -25.40
CA ILE A 498 -27.31 -40.55 -25.99
C ILE A 498 -26.95 -41.97 -25.54
N ASN A 499 -27.78 -42.57 -24.68
CA ASN A 499 -27.74 -43.92 -24.07
C ASN A 499 -27.85 -43.94 -22.53
N GLY A 500 -27.94 -42.77 -21.87
CA GLY A 500 -28.27 -42.69 -20.43
C GLY A 500 -27.08 -42.74 -19.48
N GLU A 501 -25.86 -42.42 -19.97
CA GLU A 501 -24.67 -42.27 -19.14
C GLU A 501 -24.28 -40.78 -19.00
N GLU A 502 -24.10 -40.32 -17.75
CA GLU A 502 -23.70 -38.96 -17.39
C GLU A 502 -22.21 -38.72 -17.69
N HIS A 503 -21.86 -37.60 -18.34
CA HIS A 503 -20.48 -37.19 -18.60
C HIS A 503 -19.87 -36.45 -17.40
N CYS A 504 -18.57 -36.65 -17.14
CA CYS A 504 -17.80 -35.88 -16.14
C CYS A 504 -16.73 -35.05 -16.85
N LEU A 505 -16.53 -33.80 -16.43
CA LEU A 505 -15.39 -33.00 -16.89
C LEU A 505 -14.16 -33.32 -16.03
N PRO A 506 -13.02 -33.72 -16.62
CA PRO A 506 -11.78 -33.85 -15.88
C PRO A 506 -11.22 -32.45 -15.59
N VAL A 507 -11.18 -32.06 -14.31
CA VAL A 507 -10.74 -30.74 -13.88
C VAL A 507 -9.48 -30.84 -13.03
N ARG A 508 -8.49 -30.00 -13.35
CA ARG A 508 -7.27 -29.79 -12.56
C ARG A 508 -7.18 -28.39 -11.99
N SER A 509 -7.68 -27.37 -12.68
CA SER A 509 -7.84 -26.02 -12.13
C SER A 509 -9.24 -25.48 -12.41
N GLY A 510 -9.79 -24.70 -11.48
CA GLY A 510 -11.14 -24.16 -11.64
C GLY A 510 -11.37 -22.86 -10.89
N PHE A 511 -12.35 -22.12 -11.39
CA PHE A 511 -12.74 -20.80 -10.91
C PHE A 511 -14.26 -20.71 -10.88
N MET A 512 -14.81 -20.25 -9.76
CA MET A 512 -16.25 -20.12 -9.57
C MET A 512 -16.55 -18.80 -8.85
N VAL A 513 -17.28 -17.92 -9.52
CA VAL A 513 -17.82 -16.72 -8.89
C VAL A 513 -19.04 -17.12 -8.07
N LEU A 514 -19.03 -16.87 -6.77
CA LEU A 514 -20.07 -17.29 -5.83
C LEU A 514 -20.60 -16.09 -5.04
N ASP A 515 -21.89 -16.10 -4.71
CA ASP A 515 -22.39 -15.30 -3.60
C ASP A 515 -22.61 -16.19 -2.38
N THR A 516 -21.72 -16.03 -1.39
CA THR A 516 -21.69 -16.83 -0.18
C THR A 516 -22.36 -16.16 1.01
N THR A 517 -23.03 -15.01 0.83
CA THR A 517 -23.77 -14.28 1.90
C THR A 517 -24.77 -15.15 2.66
N ALA A 518 -25.20 -16.23 2.03
CA ALA A 518 -26.19 -17.16 2.51
C ALA A 518 -25.58 -18.54 2.87
N GLY A 519 -24.24 -18.63 2.93
CA GLY A 519 -23.49 -19.84 3.28
C GLY A 519 -22.69 -20.44 2.12
N GLY A 520 -23.02 -20.07 0.87
CA GLY A 520 -22.26 -20.40 -0.34
C GLY A 520 -22.43 -21.82 -0.88
N GLY A 521 -23.21 -22.68 -0.21
CA GLY A 521 -23.48 -24.05 -0.63
C GLY A 521 -22.23 -24.91 -0.86
N THR A 522 -22.41 -26.08 -1.49
CA THR A 522 -21.32 -26.92 -2.00
C THR A 522 -20.99 -26.48 -3.43
N PRO A 523 -19.73 -26.14 -3.77
CA PRO A 523 -19.36 -25.59 -5.08
C PRO A 523 -19.82 -26.46 -6.26
N PHE A 524 -19.49 -27.74 -6.20
CA PHE A 524 -19.77 -28.72 -7.23
C PHE A 524 -19.77 -30.13 -6.64
N LEU A 525 -20.25 -31.11 -7.40
CA LEU A 525 -20.22 -32.53 -7.03
C LEU A 525 -19.66 -33.39 -8.16
N ASP A 526 -18.99 -34.47 -7.79
CA ASP A 526 -18.55 -35.56 -8.67
C ASP A 526 -19.67 -36.56 -8.99
N THR A 527 -20.77 -36.52 -8.23
CA THR A 527 -21.98 -37.34 -8.44
C THR A 527 -23.23 -36.45 -8.48
N SER A 528 -24.28 -36.86 -9.20
CA SER A 528 -25.54 -36.11 -9.31
C SER A 528 -26.42 -36.16 -8.05
N VAL A 529 -26.01 -36.94 -7.05
CA VAL A 529 -26.66 -37.13 -5.75
C VAL A 529 -25.61 -37.09 -4.65
N TYR A 530 -25.95 -36.60 -3.46
CA TYR A 530 -25.12 -36.88 -2.28
C TYR A 530 -25.15 -38.39 -1.99
N SER A 531 -24.06 -39.09 -2.30
CA SER A 531 -23.98 -40.55 -2.19
C SER A 531 -22.84 -40.99 -1.27
N ALA A 532 -22.85 -42.25 -0.86
CA ALA A 532 -21.73 -42.85 -0.10
C ALA A 532 -20.43 -42.87 -0.92
N ASN A 533 -20.50 -42.79 -2.25
CA ASN A 533 -19.36 -42.93 -3.15
C ASN A 533 -18.83 -41.59 -3.69
N SER A 534 -19.36 -40.44 -3.23
CA SER A 534 -18.88 -39.13 -3.68
C SER A 534 -17.60 -38.67 -2.96
N ASP A 535 -16.64 -38.15 -3.72
CA ASP A 535 -15.39 -37.56 -3.23
C ASP A 535 -15.65 -36.26 -2.47
N VAL A 536 -16.48 -35.37 -3.05
CA VAL A 536 -16.97 -34.17 -2.37
C VAL A 536 -18.32 -34.47 -1.73
N THR A 537 -18.47 -34.03 -0.49
CA THR A 537 -19.69 -34.23 0.30
C THR A 537 -20.30 -32.91 0.69
N SER A 538 -21.56 -32.98 1.15
CA SER A 538 -22.23 -31.81 1.70
C SER A 538 -21.42 -31.24 2.86
N ARG A 539 -21.22 -29.92 2.88
CA ARG A 539 -20.54 -29.15 3.95
C ARG A 539 -21.28 -29.19 5.31
N TYR A 540 -22.16 -30.16 5.51
CA TYR A 540 -23.14 -30.34 6.58
C TYR A 540 -22.60 -31.21 7.72
N LEU A 541 -22.33 -30.62 8.88
CA LEU A 541 -22.69 -31.15 10.21
C LEU A 541 -22.83 -29.96 11.18
N GLU A 542 -23.60 -30.15 12.25
CA GLU A 542 -23.99 -29.17 13.27
C GLU A 542 -22.78 -28.45 13.93
N PRO A 543 -22.86 -27.12 14.17
CA PRO A 543 -23.95 -26.22 13.81
C PRO A 543 -23.83 -25.72 12.36
N ARG A 544 -24.94 -25.80 11.63
CA ARG A 544 -25.10 -25.50 10.20
C ARG A 544 -24.86 -24.02 9.92
N HIS A 545 -23.64 -23.66 9.53
CA HIS A 545 -23.27 -22.26 9.59
C HIS A 545 -22.24 -21.90 8.51
N ARG A 546 -22.25 -20.62 8.13
CA ARG A 546 -21.24 -19.89 7.32
C ARG A 546 -19.78 -20.14 7.73
N THR A 547 -19.54 -20.88 8.80
CA THR A 547 -18.24 -21.29 9.34
C THR A 547 -17.80 -22.69 8.89
N SER A 548 -18.58 -23.43 8.10
CA SER A 548 -18.14 -24.71 7.53
C SER A 548 -16.99 -24.51 6.53
N PRO A 549 -15.98 -25.42 6.49
CA PRO A 549 -14.92 -25.37 5.49
C PRO A 549 -15.43 -25.32 4.06
N VAL A 550 -14.68 -24.70 3.13
CA VAL A 550 -15.03 -24.60 1.70
C VAL A 550 -15.27 -25.98 1.08
N PHE A 551 -14.35 -26.92 1.30
CA PHE A 551 -14.49 -28.31 0.87
C PHE A 551 -14.66 -29.23 2.08
N LYS A 552 -15.57 -30.20 1.92
CA LYS A 552 -15.68 -31.33 2.82
C LYS A 552 -15.63 -32.60 2.00
N VAL A 553 -14.68 -33.46 2.33
CA VAL A 553 -14.34 -34.65 1.55
C VAL A 553 -14.51 -35.91 2.39
N LYS A 554 -14.57 -37.07 1.72
CA LYS A 554 -14.36 -38.37 2.39
C LYS A 554 -12.87 -38.71 2.46
N ASN A 555 -12.56 -39.70 3.30
CA ASN A 555 -11.20 -40.03 3.73
C ASN A 555 -10.20 -40.32 2.58
N ASP A 556 -10.68 -40.71 1.41
CA ASP A 556 -9.91 -40.97 0.19
C ASP A 556 -9.69 -39.74 -0.71
N ALA A 557 -10.55 -38.72 -0.61
CA ALA A 557 -10.51 -37.51 -1.45
C ALA A 557 -9.73 -36.35 -0.81
N SER A 558 -8.75 -36.63 0.04
CA SER A 558 -7.89 -35.61 0.68
C SER A 558 -7.13 -34.73 -0.33
N PHE A 559 -6.96 -35.20 -1.57
CA PHE A 559 -6.39 -34.41 -2.66
C PHE A 559 -7.23 -33.16 -2.98
N VAL A 560 -8.50 -33.07 -2.60
CA VAL A 560 -9.32 -31.86 -2.76
C VAL A 560 -9.02 -30.85 -1.64
N THR A 561 -8.89 -31.29 -0.39
CA THR A 561 -8.64 -30.38 0.76
C THR A 561 -7.18 -29.97 0.92
N ASN A 562 -6.24 -30.82 0.50
CA ASN A 562 -4.79 -30.59 0.61
C ASN A 562 -4.21 -29.89 -0.62
N SER A 563 -5.04 -29.64 -1.64
CA SER A 563 -4.63 -28.92 -2.83
C SER A 563 -4.74 -27.40 -2.64
N PRO A 564 -3.90 -26.62 -3.35
CA PRO A 564 -3.99 -25.17 -3.34
C PRO A 564 -5.39 -24.65 -3.69
N CYS A 565 -5.88 -23.71 -2.88
CA CYS A 565 -7.21 -23.13 -2.98
C CYS A 565 -7.16 -21.66 -2.53
N TRP A 566 -7.93 -20.80 -3.18
CA TRP A 566 -7.92 -19.36 -2.92
C TRP A 566 -9.35 -18.81 -2.85
N LEU A 567 -9.53 -17.81 -1.98
CA LEU A 567 -10.70 -16.93 -1.97
C LEU A 567 -10.26 -15.52 -2.32
N ASN A 568 -10.80 -14.95 -3.42
CA ASN A 568 -10.42 -13.64 -3.94
C ASN A 568 -8.89 -13.49 -4.14
N GLY A 569 -8.22 -14.57 -4.55
CA GLY A 569 -6.77 -14.61 -4.75
C GLY A 569 -5.93 -14.80 -3.48
N VAL A 570 -6.54 -14.84 -2.29
CA VAL A 570 -5.87 -15.15 -1.02
C VAL A 570 -5.91 -16.64 -0.77
N GLU A 571 -4.74 -17.25 -0.54
CA GLU A 571 -4.62 -18.70 -0.34
C GLU A 571 -5.26 -19.13 0.99
N ILE A 572 -5.94 -20.27 0.96
CA ILE A 572 -6.66 -20.81 2.11
C ILE A 572 -6.48 -22.33 2.23
N GLU A 573 -6.49 -22.82 3.47
CA GLU A 573 -6.66 -24.25 3.75
C GLU A 573 -8.14 -24.63 3.57
N SER A 574 -8.50 -25.17 2.41
CA SER A 574 -9.90 -25.37 2.02
C SER A 574 -10.70 -26.37 2.89
N GLY A 575 -10.00 -27.29 3.58
CA GLY A 575 -10.58 -28.23 4.54
C GLY A 575 -10.80 -27.66 5.95
N VAL A 576 -10.31 -26.44 6.23
CA VAL A 576 -10.43 -25.77 7.53
C VAL A 576 -11.17 -24.43 7.39
N ARG A 577 -10.84 -23.65 6.36
CA ARG A 577 -11.31 -22.29 6.16
C ARG A 577 -12.69 -22.26 5.51
N ALA A 578 -13.59 -21.47 6.08
CA ALA A 578 -14.91 -21.18 5.52
C ALA A 578 -14.90 -19.96 4.59
N TYR A 579 -16.00 -19.79 3.86
CA TYR A 579 -16.28 -18.60 3.05
C TYR A 579 -16.33 -17.30 3.86
N ASN A 580 -16.19 -16.17 3.16
CA ASN A 580 -16.20 -14.84 3.76
C ASN A 580 -17.61 -14.27 3.95
N ALA A 581 -18.66 -15.04 3.60
CA ALA A 581 -20.07 -14.63 3.66
C ALA A 581 -20.38 -13.36 2.85
N ARG A 582 -19.77 -13.24 1.66
CA ARG A 582 -19.92 -12.15 0.71
C ARG A 582 -19.76 -12.67 -0.73
N PRO A 583 -20.14 -11.89 -1.75
CA PRO A 583 -19.75 -12.22 -3.13
C PRO A 583 -18.23 -12.32 -3.24
N GLU A 584 -17.76 -13.46 -3.72
CA GLU A 584 -16.34 -13.82 -3.77
C GLU A 584 -16.03 -14.81 -4.89
N LEU A 585 -14.76 -14.92 -5.24
CA LEU A 585 -14.25 -15.86 -6.21
C LEU A 585 -13.58 -17.02 -5.47
N LEU A 586 -14.01 -18.25 -5.77
CA LEU A 586 -13.31 -19.48 -5.40
C LEU A 586 -12.41 -19.91 -6.55
N SER A 587 -11.11 -20.08 -6.28
CA SER A 587 -10.14 -20.68 -7.20
C SER A 587 -9.52 -21.93 -6.58
N PHE A 588 -9.17 -22.93 -7.39
CA PHE A 588 -8.51 -24.14 -6.90
C PHE A 588 -7.63 -24.80 -7.97
N SER A 589 -6.62 -25.55 -7.51
CA SER A 589 -5.73 -26.37 -8.37
C SER A 589 -5.50 -27.74 -7.75
N PHE A 590 -6.20 -28.76 -8.24
CA PHE A 590 -6.10 -30.12 -7.72
C PHE A 590 -4.83 -30.86 -8.13
N THR A 591 -4.27 -31.59 -7.17
CA THR A 591 -3.12 -32.49 -7.38
C THR A 591 -3.48 -33.73 -8.20
N GLN A 592 -4.77 -34.08 -8.30
CA GLN A 592 -5.30 -35.18 -9.12
C GLN A 592 -6.50 -34.70 -9.94
N ASN A 593 -6.89 -35.47 -10.97
CA ASN A 593 -8.08 -35.15 -11.76
C ASN A 593 -9.35 -35.25 -10.91
N MET A 594 -10.15 -34.19 -10.89
CA MET A 594 -11.47 -34.18 -10.26
C MET A 594 -12.57 -34.35 -11.33
N PRO A 595 -13.34 -35.45 -11.32
CA PRO A 595 -14.39 -35.69 -12.31
C PRO A 595 -15.68 -34.94 -11.95
N ILE A 596 -15.73 -33.63 -12.20
CA ILE A 596 -16.90 -32.81 -11.86
C ILE A 596 -18.09 -33.22 -12.73
N ARG A 597 -19.25 -33.45 -12.10
CA ARG A 597 -20.48 -33.93 -12.75
C ARG A 597 -21.62 -32.92 -12.74
N CYS A 598 -21.81 -32.18 -11.65
CA CYS A 598 -22.90 -31.21 -11.56
C CYS A 598 -22.62 -30.04 -10.62
N ILE A 599 -23.40 -28.98 -10.81
CA ILE A 599 -23.48 -27.82 -9.93
C ILE A 599 -24.86 -27.79 -9.26
N GLY A 600 -24.88 -27.54 -7.95
CA GLY A 600 -26.05 -27.79 -7.12
C GLY A 600 -26.15 -29.27 -6.73
N ALA A 601 -27.21 -29.64 -6.01
CA ALA A 601 -27.40 -31.01 -5.54
C ALA A 601 -28.87 -31.41 -5.54
N TRP A 602 -29.12 -32.69 -5.78
CA TRP A 602 -30.43 -33.32 -5.66
C TRP A 602 -30.46 -34.27 -4.46
N GLN A 603 -31.56 -34.24 -3.70
CA GLN A 603 -31.84 -35.18 -2.61
C GLN A 603 -33.17 -35.92 -2.82
N GLN A 604 -33.16 -37.25 -2.61
CA GLN A 604 -34.28 -38.15 -2.89
C GLN A 604 -35.38 -38.23 -1.83
N THR A 605 -35.30 -37.50 -0.70
CA THR A 605 -36.20 -37.76 0.45
C THR A 605 -37.29 -36.69 0.64
N SER A 606 -38.49 -37.13 1.02
CA SER A 606 -39.71 -36.32 1.20
C SER A 606 -39.87 -35.67 2.57
N ALA A 607 -38.90 -35.85 3.49
CA ALA A 607 -39.00 -35.42 4.88
C ALA A 607 -37.85 -34.49 5.25
N TYR A 608 -37.89 -33.22 4.82
CA TYR A 608 -36.94 -32.24 5.34
C TYR A 608 -37.44 -30.79 5.33
N THR A 609 -37.03 -30.04 6.36
CA THR A 609 -37.18 -28.59 6.54
C THR A 609 -36.23 -27.83 5.60
N PRO A 610 -36.57 -26.60 5.16
CA PRO A 610 -35.73 -25.81 4.24
C PRO A 610 -34.29 -25.66 4.75
N ASP A 611 -33.30 -26.05 3.93
CA ASP A 611 -31.88 -26.11 4.32
C ASP A 611 -31.07 -24.97 3.65
N PRO A 612 -30.37 -24.12 4.42
CA PRO A 612 -29.48 -23.08 3.90
C PRO A 612 -28.33 -23.61 3.02
N SER A 613 -28.03 -24.91 3.06
CA SER A 613 -26.99 -25.55 2.22
C SER A 613 -27.29 -25.52 0.71
N PHE A 614 -28.53 -25.20 0.32
CA PHE A 614 -28.95 -24.96 -1.08
C PHE A 614 -28.87 -23.49 -1.51
N GLU A 615 -28.44 -22.58 -0.64
CA GLU A 615 -28.27 -21.16 -0.97
C GLU A 615 -26.95 -20.92 -1.71
N LEU A 616 -26.71 -21.75 -2.74
CA LEU A 616 -25.69 -21.56 -3.75
C LEU A 616 -26.22 -20.58 -4.77
N ARG A 617 -25.45 -19.52 -4.99
CA ARG A 617 -25.65 -18.61 -6.10
C ARG A 617 -24.32 -18.45 -6.80
N HIS A 618 -24.31 -18.64 -8.11
CA HIS A 618 -23.08 -18.50 -8.88
C HIS A 618 -23.24 -17.54 -10.06
N GLY A 619 -22.11 -16.92 -10.41
CA GLY A 619 -21.92 -16.18 -11.64
C GLY A 619 -21.17 -17.05 -12.65
N GLU A 620 -20.08 -16.55 -13.19
CA GLU A 620 -19.28 -17.28 -14.17
C GLU A 620 -18.42 -18.40 -13.54
N ILE A 621 -18.29 -19.50 -14.29
CA ILE A 621 -17.53 -20.70 -13.93
C ILE A 621 -16.58 -21.04 -15.07
N ILE A 622 -15.31 -21.33 -14.74
CA ILE A 622 -14.28 -21.71 -15.69
C ILE A 622 -13.50 -22.91 -15.17
N PHE A 623 -13.32 -23.94 -15.99
CA PHE A 623 -12.56 -25.14 -15.66
C PHE A 623 -11.48 -25.43 -16.68
N TYR A 624 -10.34 -25.93 -16.21
CA TYR A 624 -9.17 -26.30 -16.99
C TYR A 624 -8.79 -27.76 -16.74
N PRO A 625 -8.38 -28.48 -17.79
CA PRO A 625 -7.94 -29.87 -17.67
C PRO A 625 -6.52 -30.00 -17.08
N GLU A 626 -5.78 -28.89 -16.98
CA GLU A 626 -4.41 -28.82 -16.47
C GLU A 626 -4.29 -27.85 -15.28
N VAL A 627 -3.20 -27.98 -14.52
CA VAL A 627 -2.84 -27.00 -13.49
C VAL A 627 -2.29 -25.75 -14.17
N LEU A 628 -2.94 -24.61 -13.95
CA LEU A 628 -2.50 -23.35 -14.53
C LEU A 628 -1.19 -22.85 -13.93
N SER A 629 -0.45 -22.06 -14.72
CA SER A 629 0.64 -21.25 -14.18
C SER A 629 0.10 -20.20 -13.21
N ASP A 630 0.94 -19.73 -12.28
CA ASP A 630 0.54 -18.67 -11.35
C ASP A 630 0.08 -17.39 -12.07
N LYS A 631 0.68 -17.09 -13.22
CA LYS A 631 0.28 -15.96 -14.04
C LYS A 631 -1.12 -16.16 -14.62
N ASP A 632 -1.37 -17.29 -15.28
CA ASP A 632 -2.67 -17.56 -15.93
C ASP A 632 -3.80 -17.66 -14.90
N ARG A 633 -3.51 -18.24 -13.72
CA ARG A 633 -4.43 -18.26 -12.59
C ARG A 633 -4.78 -16.84 -12.14
N LYS A 634 -3.78 -16.02 -11.83
CA LYS A 634 -4.00 -14.64 -11.34
C LYS A 634 -4.68 -13.76 -12.39
N ASP A 635 -4.37 -13.92 -13.68
CA ASP A 635 -5.02 -13.20 -14.77
C ASP A 635 -6.51 -13.58 -14.86
N THR A 636 -6.84 -14.87 -14.71
CA THR A 636 -8.22 -15.36 -14.67
C THR A 636 -8.97 -14.86 -13.43
N GLU A 637 -8.31 -14.86 -12.26
CA GLU A 637 -8.87 -14.28 -11.04
C GLU A 637 -9.19 -12.80 -11.19
N ALA A 638 -8.24 -12.04 -11.73
CA ALA A 638 -8.39 -10.62 -11.98
C ALA A 638 -9.56 -10.32 -12.93
N TYR A 639 -9.69 -11.09 -14.02
CA TYR A 639 -10.82 -10.97 -14.95
C TYR A 639 -12.17 -11.21 -14.23
N LEU A 640 -12.32 -12.32 -13.52
CA LEU A 640 -13.58 -12.69 -12.86
C LEU A 640 -13.94 -11.74 -11.72
N MET A 641 -12.97 -11.38 -10.88
CA MET A 641 -13.16 -10.44 -9.77
C MET A 641 -13.56 -9.06 -10.30
N ALA A 642 -12.93 -8.59 -11.37
CA ALA A 642 -13.25 -7.30 -11.95
C ALA A 642 -14.65 -7.27 -12.56
N LYS A 643 -15.00 -8.31 -13.33
CA LYS A 643 -16.29 -8.40 -14.01
C LYS A 643 -17.45 -8.55 -13.04
N TRP A 644 -17.34 -9.47 -12.07
CA TRP A 644 -18.48 -9.87 -11.25
C TRP A 644 -18.53 -9.22 -9.88
N LEU A 645 -17.38 -8.91 -9.29
CA LEU A 645 -17.29 -8.48 -7.89
C LEU A 645 -16.94 -6.99 -7.76
N GLY A 646 -16.50 -6.34 -8.85
CA GLY A 646 -16.06 -4.94 -8.86
C GLY A 646 -14.80 -4.71 -8.02
N ILE A 647 -13.99 -5.77 -7.86
CA ILE A 647 -12.71 -5.75 -7.14
C ILE A 647 -11.59 -6.36 -7.99
N THR A 648 -10.34 -6.22 -7.56
CA THR A 648 -9.18 -6.85 -8.19
C THR A 648 -8.28 -7.52 -7.15
N PRO A 649 -7.56 -8.60 -7.51
CA PRO A 649 -6.54 -9.19 -6.64
C PRO A 649 -5.36 -8.23 -6.44
N THR A 650 -4.51 -8.51 -5.44
CA THR A 650 -3.30 -7.71 -5.15
C THR A 650 -2.41 -7.66 -6.39
N GLY A 651 -1.88 -6.47 -6.70
CA GLY A 651 -1.08 -6.29 -7.90
C GLY A 651 -1.89 -6.35 -9.20
N TYR A 652 -3.20 -6.08 -9.18
CA TYR A 652 -4.02 -5.89 -10.39
C TYR A 652 -4.91 -4.64 -10.29
N GLY A 653 -5.15 -3.99 -11.42
CA GLY A 653 -5.91 -2.74 -11.44
C GLY A 653 -6.26 -2.22 -12.83
N LYS A 654 -7.03 -1.12 -12.85
CA LYS A 654 -7.49 -0.41 -14.06
C LYS A 654 -7.31 1.11 -13.92
N PRO A 655 -6.08 1.61 -13.77
CA PRO A 655 -5.82 3.04 -13.53
C PRO A 655 -6.35 3.96 -14.64
N GLN A 656 -6.54 3.47 -15.87
CA GLN A 656 -7.08 4.24 -16.99
C GLN A 656 -8.52 4.74 -16.77
N GLN A 657 -9.23 4.17 -15.80
CA GLN A 657 -10.57 4.63 -15.45
C GLN A 657 -10.54 5.86 -14.54
N MET A 658 -9.44 6.07 -13.81
CA MET A 658 -9.24 7.19 -12.90
C MET A 658 -8.73 8.42 -13.65
N THR A 659 -9.20 9.60 -13.22
CA THR A 659 -8.66 10.89 -13.65
C THR A 659 -7.83 11.51 -12.54
N VAL A 660 -6.58 11.88 -12.83
CA VAL A 660 -5.66 12.51 -11.87
C VAL A 660 -5.57 14.02 -12.06
N THR A 661 -5.54 14.75 -10.93
CA THR A 661 -5.36 16.20 -10.84
C THR A 661 -4.23 16.57 -9.86
N GLY A 662 -3.87 17.85 -9.77
CA GLY A 662 -2.94 18.37 -8.77
C GLY A 662 -1.51 18.57 -9.29
N ALA A 663 -0.58 18.74 -8.36
CA ALA A 663 0.80 19.16 -8.62
C ALA A 663 1.86 18.10 -8.28
N GLY A 664 1.43 16.97 -7.71
CA GLY A 664 2.35 15.91 -7.26
C GLY A 664 2.94 15.05 -8.37
N THR A 665 3.58 13.97 -7.95
CA THR A 665 4.19 13.00 -8.86
C THR A 665 3.29 11.77 -9.05
N VAL A 666 3.10 11.35 -10.31
CA VAL A 666 2.45 10.08 -10.67
C VAL A 666 3.51 9.19 -11.30
N ARG A 667 3.77 8.03 -10.70
CA ARG A 667 4.71 7.03 -11.19
C ARG A 667 3.95 5.79 -11.66
N ALA A 668 3.80 5.65 -12.98
CA ALA A 668 3.20 4.47 -13.60
C ALA A 668 4.28 3.49 -14.05
N ALA A 669 4.09 2.19 -13.86
CA ALA A 669 5.07 1.17 -14.28
C ALA A 669 5.38 1.20 -15.79
N ASN A 670 4.37 1.45 -16.61
CA ASN A 670 4.44 1.48 -18.07
C ASN A 670 3.25 2.27 -18.63
N GLY A 671 3.19 2.44 -19.96
CA GLY A 671 2.10 3.17 -20.62
C GLY A 671 0.70 2.60 -20.35
N MET A 672 0.60 1.28 -20.17
CA MET A 672 -0.65 0.59 -19.83
C MET A 672 -1.02 0.73 -18.35
N MET A 673 -0.23 1.40 -17.52
CA MET A 673 -0.56 1.68 -16.11
C MET A 673 -0.77 3.16 -15.85
N ARG A 674 -0.83 3.96 -16.92
CA ARG A 674 -1.03 5.39 -16.85
C ARG A 674 -2.51 5.71 -16.57
N PRO A 675 -2.83 6.57 -15.59
CA PRO A 675 -4.17 7.09 -15.42
C PRO A 675 -4.48 8.18 -16.46
N LYS A 676 -5.75 8.55 -16.59
CA LYS A 676 -6.10 9.78 -17.32
C LYS A 676 -5.61 10.98 -16.52
N THR A 677 -5.19 12.02 -17.21
CA THR A 677 -4.79 13.29 -16.59
C THR A 677 -5.79 14.38 -16.95
N SER A 678 -6.22 15.13 -15.95
CA SER A 678 -7.05 16.33 -16.15
C SER A 678 -6.22 17.47 -16.74
N GLU A 679 -6.89 18.43 -17.38
CA GLU A 679 -6.27 19.70 -17.78
C GLU A 679 -5.68 20.48 -16.60
N SER A 680 -6.22 20.28 -15.39
CA SER A 680 -5.73 20.89 -14.15
C SER A 680 -4.52 20.17 -13.54
N PHE A 681 -4.02 19.10 -14.16
CA PHE A 681 -2.81 18.42 -13.70
C PHE A 681 -1.57 19.23 -14.12
N ILE A 682 -0.87 19.76 -13.12
CA ILE A 682 0.36 20.56 -13.28
C ILE A 682 1.61 19.82 -12.76
N GLY A 683 1.43 18.58 -12.31
CA GLY A 683 2.46 17.76 -11.70
C GLY A 683 3.35 17.01 -12.69
N LYS A 684 4.01 15.96 -12.19
CA LYS A 684 4.97 15.14 -12.95
C LYS A 684 4.42 13.75 -13.21
N LEU A 685 4.34 13.34 -14.46
CA LEU A 685 4.04 11.97 -14.85
C LEU A 685 5.34 11.23 -15.24
N ARG A 686 5.66 10.16 -14.51
CA ARG A 686 6.85 9.31 -14.73
C ARG A 686 6.42 7.95 -15.25
N ILE A 687 6.94 7.58 -16.42
CA ILE A 687 6.71 6.28 -17.06
C ILE A 687 8.09 5.71 -17.43
N PRO A 688 8.69 4.86 -16.58
CA PRO A 688 10.07 4.41 -16.78
C PRO A 688 10.24 3.38 -17.92
N GLY A 689 9.14 2.89 -18.50
CA GLY A 689 9.17 1.88 -19.58
C GLY A 689 9.51 2.45 -20.95
N ASP A 690 9.96 1.56 -21.83
CA ASP A 690 10.50 1.90 -23.16
C ASP A 690 9.47 1.89 -24.28
N ILE A 691 8.21 1.50 -24.04
CA ILE A 691 7.18 1.38 -25.08
C ILE A 691 5.91 2.11 -24.66
N LEU A 692 5.44 3.03 -25.50
CA LEU A 692 4.10 3.61 -25.44
C LEU A 692 3.30 3.20 -26.68
N ARG A 693 2.03 2.84 -26.49
CA ARG A 693 1.15 2.42 -27.58
C ARG A 693 0.02 3.42 -27.74
N PHE A 694 -0.26 3.81 -28.97
CA PHE A 694 -1.36 4.70 -29.32
C PHE A 694 -2.25 4.02 -30.34
N SER A 695 -3.56 4.20 -30.21
CA SER A 695 -4.52 3.77 -31.24
C SER A 695 -5.09 4.98 -31.95
N ILE A 696 -5.18 4.91 -33.27
CA ILE A 696 -5.58 6.01 -34.15
C ILE A 696 -6.80 5.61 -34.96
N ASP A 697 -7.95 6.14 -34.56
CA ASP A 697 -9.22 5.92 -35.23
C ASP A 697 -9.80 7.27 -35.71
N ALA A 698 -9.62 7.55 -36.99
CA ALA A 698 -10.12 8.80 -37.58
C ALA A 698 -11.67 8.89 -37.60
N THR A 699 -12.38 7.82 -37.28
CA THR A 699 -13.85 7.85 -37.17
C THR A 699 -14.35 8.39 -35.83
N CYS A 700 -13.46 8.54 -34.85
CA CYS A 700 -13.76 9.06 -33.51
C CYS A 700 -13.58 10.59 -33.44
N ASP A 701 -14.39 11.26 -32.60
CA ASP A 701 -14.25 12.71 -32.32
C ASP A 701 -12.85 13.07 -31.78
N SER A 702 -12.29 12.17 -30.96
CA SER A 702 -10.89 12.19 -30.52
C SER A 702 -10.15 11.05 -31.23
N PRO A 703 -9.45 11.34 -32.34
CA PRO A 703 -8.94 10.30 -33.22
C PRO A 703 -7.72 9.56 -32.66
N VAL A 704 -7.09 10.07 -31.61
CA VAL A 704 -6.02 9.37 -30.88
C VAL A 704 -6.59 8.92 -29.55
N THR A 705 -6.57 7.62 -29.28
CA THR A 705 -6.83 7.09 -27.95
C THR A 705 -5.51 6.97 -27.19
N ASP A 706 -5.57 7.15 -25.87
CA ASP A 706 -4.43 7.10 -24.95
C ASP A 706 -3.39 8.21 -25.15
N ASP A 707 -3.76 9.32 -25.79
CA ASP A 707 -2.91 10.51 -25.96
C ASP A 707 -2.45 11.07 -24.59
N ILE A 708 -1.21 11.56 -24.55
CA ILE A 708 -0.65 12.18 -23.34
C ILE A 708 -0.71 13.69 -23.48
N SER A 709 -1.72 14.33 -22.87
CA SER A 709 -1.86 15.78 -22.83
C SER A 709 -1.61 16.34 -21.42
N LEU A 710 -0.48 17.04 -21.25
CA LEU A 710 0.00 17.64 -20.01
C LEU A 710 0.33 19.12 -20.24
N ALA A 711 -0.69 19.95 -20.49
CA ALA A 711 -0.51 21.36 -20.87
C ALA A 711 0.40 22.15 -19.92
N ALA A 712 0.28 21.91 -18.61
CA ALA A 712 1.09 22.54 -17.56
C ALA A 712 2.01 21.56 -16.80
N GLY A 713 1.87 20.25 -17.06
CA GLY A 713 2.60 19.19 -16.37
C GLY A 713 3.87 18.73 -17.10
N GLU A 714 4.68 17.94 -16.40
CA GLU A 714 5.92 17.38 -16.93
C GLU A 714 5.78 15.87 -17.23
N LEU A 715 6.40 15.41 -18.31
CA LEU A 715 6.54 14.00 -18.64
C LEU A 715 8.01 13.57 -18.49
N SER A 716 8.24 12.45 -17.81
CA SER A 716 9.53 11.77 -17.77
C SER A 716 9.36 10.34 -18.27
N THR A 717 10.07 9.99 -19.33
CA THR A 717 10.15 8.62 -19.86
C THR A 717 11.55 8.05 -19.68
N SER A 718 11.81 6.82 -20.16
CA SER A 718 13.17 6.34 -20.33
C SER A 718 13.94 7.22 -21.33
N GLU A 719 15.28 7.12 -21.34
CA GLU A 719 16.13 7.90 -22.24
C GLU A 719 15.82 7.63 -23.71
N SER A 720 15.47 6.38 -24.06
CA SER A 720 15.03 6.00 -25.40
C SER A 720 13.62 5.41 -25.35
N LEU A 721 12.67 6.13 -25.95
CA LEU A 721 11.27 5.72 -26.03
C LEU A 721 10.96 5.09 -27.39
N THR A 722 10.29 3.95 -27.38
CA THR A 722 9.63 3.32 -28.53
C THR A 722 8.14 3.65 -28.54
N VAL A 723 7.60 3.91 -29.72
CA VAL A 723 6.18 4.22 -29.92
C VAL A 723 5.57 3.21 -30.87
N ASP A 724 4.59 2.44 -30.41
CA ASP A 724 3.78 1.55 -31.24
C ASP A 724 2.48 2.24 -31.65
N LEU A 725 2.02 1.96 -32.87
CA LEU A 725 0.79 2.50 -33.43
C LEU A 725 -0.17 1.37 -33.81
N TYR A 726 -1.41 1.51 -33.41
CA TYR A 726 -2.51 0.65 -33.83
C TYR A 726 -3.55 1.47 -34.60
N PHE A 727 -3.96 0.98 -35.77
CA PHE A 727 -4.99 1.62 -36.60
C PHE A 727 -6.20 0.68 -36.68
N PRO A 728 -7.23 0.81 -35.80
CA PRO A 728 -8.43 -0.02 -35.87
C PRO A 728 -9.22 0.17 -37.17
N THR A 729 -9.14 1.37 -37.74
CA THR A 729 -9.74 1.73 -39.02
C THR A 729 -8.67 2.30 -39.96
N ARG A 730 -9.02 2.51 -41.23
CA ARG A 730 -8.08 3.08 -42.20
C ARG A 730 -7.80 4.55 -41.83
N PRO A 731 -6.54 4.97 -41.60
CA PRO A 731 -6.26 6.33 -41.17
C PRO A 731 -6.52 7.38 -42.26
N GLU A 732 -6.82 8.60 -41.82
CA GLU A 732 -6.89 9.79 -42.67
C GLU A 732 -5.52 10.46 -42.78
N SER A 733 -5.35 11.28 -43.83
CA SER A 733 -4.13 12.09 -43.94
C SER A 733 -4.25 13.28 -43.02
N GLY A 734 -3.22 13.52 -42.21
CA GLY A 734 -3.26 14.56 -41.20
C GLY A 734 -2.11 14.45 -40.20
N GLU A 735 -2.14 15.36 -39.24
CA GLU A 735 -1.26 15.38 -38.08
C GLU A 735 -2.07 14.99 -36.85
N TYR A 736 -1.53 14.05 -36.08
CA TYR A 736 -2.14 13.53 -34.86
C TYR A 736 -1.16 13.76 -33.71
N THR A 737 -1.58 14.52 -32.70
CA THR A 737 -0.77 14.75 -31.50
C THR A 737 -0.84 13.52 -30.61
N LEU A 738 0.29 12.86 -30.38
CA LEU A 738 0.38 11.68 -29.51
C LEU A 738 0.75 12.08 -28.08
N ILE A 739 1.68 13.04 -27.95
CA ILE A 739 2.19 13.54 -26.66
C ILE A 739 2.30 15.06 -26.75
N SER A 740 1.87 15.77 -25.71
CA SER A 740 2.12 17.18 -25.49
C SER A 740 2.34 17.42 -24.01
N ALA A 741 3.47 18.01 -23.64
CA ALA A 741 3.79 18.34 -22.24
C ALA A 741 4.44 19.71 -22.11
N LYS A 742 4.33 20.36 -20.94
CA LYS A 742 5.11 21.58 -20.64
C LYS A 742 6.61 21.31 -20.70
N LYS A 743 7.02 20.15 -20.19
CA LYS A 743 8.41 19.66 -20.22
C LYS A 743 8.40 18.15 -20.47
N TRP A 744 9.25 17.67 -21.36
CA TRP A 744 9.41 16.25 -21.62
C TRP A 744 10.89 15.83 -21.64
N ASN A 745 11.29 15.02 -20.66
CA ASN A 745 12.63 14.46 -20.57
C ASN A 745 12.70 13.12 -21.32
N VAL A 746 13.23 13.14 -22.53
CA VAL A 746 13.56 11.96 -23.35
C VAL A 746 14.73 12.33 -24.26
N ALA A 747 15.68 11.41 -24.48
CA ALA A 747 16.82 11.64 -25.36
C ALA A 747 16.48 11.28 -26.82
N SER A 748 15.82 10.13 -27.05
CA SER A 748 15.42 9.67 -28.38
C SER A 748 14.02 9.06 -28.41
N VAL A 749 13.34 9.19 -29.55
CA VAL A 749 12.05 8.53 -29.82
C VAL A 749 12.18 7.71 -31.10
N VAL A 750 11.77 6.46 -31.04
CA VAL A 750 11.83 5.49 -32.15
C VAL A 750 10.42 5.00 -32.43
N LEU A 751 10.06 4.88 -33.71
CA LEU A 751 8.83 4.21 -34.11
C LEU A 751 9.04 2.69 -34.06
N GLY A 752 8.22 2.02 -33.27
CA GLY A 752 8.19 0.56 -33.12
C GLY A 752 7.18 -0.09 -34.06
N ASP A 753 6.31 -0.91 -33.49
CA ASP A 753 5.35 -1.71 -34.26
C ASP A 753 4.19 -0.86 -34.79
N VAL A 754 3.77 -1.16 -36.03
CA VAL A 754 2.58 -0.56 -36.64
C VAL A 754 1.63 -1.65 -37.08
N SER A 755 0.41 -1.67 -36.55
CA SER A 755 -0.55 -2.77 -36.72
C SER A 755 -2.00 -2.32 -36.88
N GLY A 756 -2.88 -3.21 -37.34
CA GLY A 756 -4.32 -2.96 -37.59
C GLY A 756 -4.90 -3.80 -38.74
N PRO A 757 -6.20 -3.70 -39.08
CA PRO A 757 -6.83 -4.51 -40.12
C PRO A 757 -6.28 -4.20 -41.52
N CYS A 758 -6.45 -5.14 -42.46
CA CYS A 758 -5.89 -5.06 -43.81
C CYS A 758 -6.22 -3.73 -44.52
N GLY A 759 -5.20 -2.91 -44.81
CA GLY A 759 -5.32 -1.57 -45.42
C GLY A 759 -4.19 -0.58 -45.09
N ILE A 760 -3.42 -0.87 -44.03
CA ILE A 760 -2.26 -0.07 -43.56
C ILE A 760 -1.14 0.05 -44.60
N VAL A 761 -0.97 -0.98 -45.45
CA VAL A 761 0.15 -1.13 -46.41
C VAL A 761 0.26 0.00 -47.44
N THR A 762 -0.74 0.89 -47.53
CA THR A 762 -0.73 2.02 -48.47
C THR A 762 -0.42 3.37 -47.83
N ALA A 763 -0.52 3.54 -46.51
CA ALA A 763 -0.23 4.82 -45.87
C ALA A 763 1.27 4.96 -45.59
N LYS A 764 1.84 6.16 -45.82
CA LYS A 764 3.14 6.53 -45.26
C LYS A 764 2.92 7.23 -43.93
N TYR A 765 3.80 7.01 -42.98
CA TYR A 765 3.72 7.65 -41.67
C TYR A 765 5.12 8.02 -41.16
N SER A 766 5.17 9.04 -40.33
CA SER A 766 6.38 9.40 -39.57
C SER A 766 5.99 9.93 -38.21
N VAL A 767 6.78 9.62 -37.20
CA VAL A 767 6.69 10.26 -35.89
C VAL A 767 7.78 11.33 -35.81
N THR A 768 7.39 12.55 -35.48
CA THR A 768 8.31 13.69 -35.33
C THR A 768 8.12 14.33 -33.97
N ARG A 769 9.23 14.53 -33.26
CA ARG A 769 9.25 15.32 -32.03
C ARG A 769 9.56 16.77 -32.37
N THR A 770 8.75 17.69 -31.85
CA THR A 770 8.98 19.14 -31.95
C THR A 770 8.91 19.73 -30.54
N GLY A 771 10.07 20.01 -29.95
CA GLY A 771 10.16 20.43 -28.54
C GLY A 771 9.60 19.36 -27.59
N ASN A 772 8.53 19.71 -26.87
CA ASN A 772 7.88 18.83 -25.91
C ASN A 772 6.60 18.17 -26.47
N THR A 773 6.43 18.18 -27.79
CA THR A 773 5.29 17.57 -28.48
C THR A 773 5.75 16.47 -29.42
N LEU A 774 5.02 15.35 -29.46
CA LEU A 774 5.19 14.25 -30.40
C LEU A 774 4.00 14.20 -31.35
N ILE A 775 4.27 14.27 -32.65
CA ILE A 775 3.25 14.31 -33.70
C ILE A 775 3.46 13.11 -34.64
N LEU A 776 2.39 12.37 -34.90
CA LEU A 776 2.28 11.42 -35.98
C LEU A 776 1.77 12.14 -37.23
N LYS A 777 2.52 12.07 -38.33
CA LYS A 777 2.05 12.52 -39.64
C LYS A 777 1.69 11.31 -40.50
N VAL A 778 0.52 11.35 -41.14
CA VAL A 778 0.05 10.29 -42.04
C VAL A 778 -0.22 10.86 -43.44
N TRP A 779 0.29 10.18 -44.47
CA TRP A 779 0.12 10.54 -45.89
C TRP A 779 -0.44 9.39 -46.72
N ARG A 780 -1.32 9.72 -47.68
CA ARG A 780 -1.83 8.79 -48.70
C ARG A 780 -1.01 8.88 -50.01
N PRO A 781 -0.82 7.78 -50.75
CA PRO A 781 -0.18 7.81 -52.07
C PRO A 781 -1.04 8.62 -53.05
N GLY A 782 -0.44 9.60 -53.72
CA GLY A 782 -1.12 10.46 -54.71
C GLY A 782 -1.03 11.97 -54.42
N MET A 783 -0.62 12.37 -53.20
CA MET A 783 -0.31 13.77 -52.89
C MET A 783 1.18 14.06 -53.16
N LYS A 784 1.46 15.00 -54.08
CA LYS A 784 2.80 15.58 -54.24
C LYS A 784 3.18 16.32 -52.97
N VAL A 785 4.20 15.84 -52.27
CA VAL A 785 4.88 16.60 -51.21
C VAL A 785 5.73 17.66 -51.92
N ILE A 786 5.37 18.94 -51.78
CA ILE A 786 6.29 20.05 -52.06
C ILE A 786 7.05 20.26 -50.75
N VAL A 787 8.33 19.89 -50.75
CA VAL A 787 9.26 20.21 -49.67
C VAL A 787 9.61 21.70 -49.81
N GLN A 788 9.32 22.48 -48.77
CA GLN A 788 9.91 23.81 -48.56
C GLN A 788 10.78 23.78 -47.31
#